data_AF-A0A6M2BWA4-F1
#
_entry.id   AF-A0A6M2BWA4-F1
#
_cell.length_a   1.000
_cell.length_b   1.000
_cell.length_c   1.000
_cell.angle_alpha   90.00
_cell.angle_beta   90.00
_cell.angle_gamma   90.00
#
_symmetry.space_group_name_H-M   'P 1'
#
loop_
_entity.id
_entity.type
_entity.pdbx_description
1 polymer ?
#
loop_
_entity_poly.entity_id
_entity_poly.type
_entity_poly.pdbx_seq_one_letter_code
_entity_poly.pdbx_strand_id
1 'polypeptide(L)'
;MAPPIDRRDFLKGAAALGVLPLTGTLADCGGARSPDGSGDSSGGDLPGNLNETADFDFPLALPLPFAHGVASGDPLKDRVIIWTRITETTPSANTIPVHWSVSTTPDFARVLKSGTQMTNAARDWTVKVDVTGLAPATSYYYRFAAFGRSSIVGRTRTAPDTAVDSIRFAVLSCSSYWSSYWSGLSHIADRNDLDLVVHCGDYIYDFVDEDETVRARKDRKDTALPDYRDWLDIGELRRRYALWRSDANNLRAHQQHPWFIVWDNHDLDEDYGNELPTPLDGQKSTTTLAQTTQVFWEWTPSRPVRADGSGDFVLVDDGSYPEPEDSQLVWRRLPYGPLLDVFGVDTQIGLPGHGLTMDASHLAAGNSLMGRRQFEWLTTAMQGSAQAGVTWRFVNNQTWLAPCDTPDVIDGLPSLPKLGISRWSDYPEERAALMQYLRGDNDASFRVRNNIVVSGDVHGNFGSDLIESPALLSNYVPAAPLPNLRQGSTAANFPAGFGRAGTGNPGPLNLRAASVGVEFAPTSMGRGGGDEMLANWLQLPPGSAPTIVGTRALETALITANKNVQFIEWVDHGYGIVDINSERALFEYWWQDKLTPDSPDVLGRQMVAWAQQDTNRAVARFQDQLDDVSAHGMPVAASSGTRSAEPAPLDPSVLQPR
;
A
#
# COMPACT_ATOMS: atom_id res chain seq x y z
N MET A 1 -4.49 -17.54 -35.60
CA MET A 1 -4.81 -16.52 -34.58
C MET A 1 -5.93 -17.09 -33.74
N ALA A 2 -5.60 -17.58 -32.54
CA ALA A 2 -6.62 -17.88 -31.55
C ALA A 2 -7.18 -16.54 -31.02
N PRO A 3 -8.47 -16.47 -30.66
CA PRO A 3 -9.03 -15.26 -30.06
C PRO A 3 -8.32 -14.95 -28.72
N PRO A 4 -8.30 -13.69 -28.28
CA PRO A 4 -7.80 -13.35 -26.95
C PRO A 4 -8.62 -14.10 -25.88
N ILE A 5 -7.91 -14.69 -24.93
CA ILE A 5 -8.51 -15.35 -23.76
C ILE A 5 -9.15 -14.27 -22.89
N ASP A 6 -10.40 -14.47 -22.49
CA ASP A 6 -11.12 -13.57 -21.56
C ASP A 6 -10.39 -13.56 -20.21
N ARG A 7 -10.22 -12.38 -19.59
CA ARG A 7 -9.55 -12.21 -18.28
C ARG A 7 -10.21 -13.10 -17.22
N ARG A 8 -11.52 -13.38 -17.35
CA ARG A 8 -12.29 -14.35 -16.55
C ARG A 8 -11.81 -15.81 -16.65
N ASP A 9 -11.22 -16.21 -17.77
CA ASP A 9 -10.75 -17.59 -17.99
C ASP A 9 -9.30 -17.81 -17.53
N PHE A 10 -8.48 -16.76 -17.50
CA PHE A 10 -7.10 -16.81 -17.00
C PHE A 10 -7.04 -17.16 -15.51
N LEU A 11 -7.97 -16.62 -14.71
CA LEU A 11 -8.08 -16.91 -13.28
C LEU A 11 -8.68 -18.30 -12.97
N LYS A 12 -9.33 -18.95 -13.94
CA LYS A 12 -10.09 -20.20 -13.72
C LYS A 12 -9.43 -21.47 -14.27
N GLY A 13 -8.32 -21.37 -15.00
CA GLY A 13 -7.78 -22.46 -15.82
C GLY A 13 -6.55 -23.18 -15.28
N ALA A 14 -6.67 -24.07 -14.29
CA ALA A 14 -5.60 -25.05 -13.98
C ALA A 14 -6.06 -26.35 -13.29
N ALA A 15 -7.15 -26.99 -13.72
CA ALA A 15 -7.63 -28.22 -13.07
C ALA A 15 -6.64 -29.40 -13.17
N ALA A 16 -6.22 -29.95 -12.02
CA ALA A 16 -6.28 -31.37 -11.64
C ALA A 16 -5.12 -31.78 -10.72
N LEU A 17 -5.40 -32.11 -9.46
CA LEU A 17 -4.68 -33.14 -8.68
C LEU A 17 -5.55 -33.61 -7.49
N GLY A 18 -5.54 -34.92 -7.25
CA GLY A 18 -6.56 -35.65 -6.51
C GLY A 18 -6.55 -35.52 -4.98
N VAL A 19 -7.75 -35.55 -4.42
CA VAL A 19 -8.06 -35.47 -2.98
C VAL A 19 -8.10 -36.88 -2.34
N LEU A 20 -7.51 -37.02 -1.15
CA LEU A 20 -7.74 -38.11 -0.19
C LEU A 20 -8.89 -37.74 0.76
N PRO A 21 -9.80 -38.66 1.14
CA PRO A 21 -11.02 -38.30 1.86
C PRO A 21 -10.81 -38.24 3.38
N LEU A 22 -11.29 -37.18 4.01
CA LEU A 22 -11.57 -37.14 5.45
C LEU A 22 -13.05 -36.87 5.67
N THR A 23 -13.69 -37.76 6.43
CA THR A 23 -15.11 -37.75 6.77
C THR A 23 -15.33 -37.09 8.13
N GLY A 24 -16.35 -36.24 8.24
CA GLY A 24 -16.76 -35.64 9.50
C GLY A 24 -18.06 -34.85 9.38
N THR A 25 -19.12 -35.37 9.98
CA THR A 25 -20.49 -34.84 10.03
C THR A 25 -20.65 -33.78 11.12
N LEU A 26 -21.33 -32.65 10.86
CA LEU A 26 -22.01 -31.86 11.90
C LEU A 26 -23.29 -31.21 11.38
N ALA A 27 -24.24 -31.05 12.32
CA ALA A 27 -25.65 -30.77 12.13
C ALA A 27 -26.02 -29.27 12.24
N ASP A 28 -27.17 -28.97 11.66
CA ASP A 28 -27.85 -27.68 11.49
C ASP A 28 -28.59 -27.17 12.74
N CYS A 29 -28.75 -25.83 12.85
CA CYS A 29 -30.04 -25.10 12.97
C CYS A 29 -29.96 -23.76 13.72
N GLY A 30 -30.47 -22.70 13.06
CA GLY A 30 -31.51 -21.82 13.63
C GLY A 30 -31.13 -20.41 14.09
N GLY A 31 -31.61 -19.36 13.39
CA GLY A 31 -31.40 -17.93 13.71
C GLY A 31 -32.59 -17.18 14.34
N ALA A 32 -32.48 -15.86 14.49
CA ALA A 32 -33.58 -14.88 14.46
C ALA A 32 -33.13 -13.39 14.57
N ARG A 33 -33.91 -12.56 13.86
CA ARG A 33 -34.02 -11.09 13.64
C ARG A 33 -33.76 -10.05 14.75
N SER A 34 -33.47 -8.85 14.21
CA SER A 34 -33.34 -7.45 14.70
C SER A 34 -34.48 -6.89 15.59
N PRO A 35 -34.35 -5.65 16.14
CA PRO A 35 -34.84 -4.47 15.39
C PRO A 35 -34.06 -3.14 15.56
N ASP A 36 -34.34 -2.26 14.61
CA ASP A 36 -33.92 -0.86 14.44
C ASP A 36 -34.39 0.10 15.56
N GLY A 37 -33.67 1.22 15.68
CA GLY A 37 -34.11 2.41 16.42
C GLY A 37 -33.61 3.70 15.76
N SER A 38 -34.50 4.37 15.04
CA SER A 38 -34.31 5.71 14.46
C SER A 38 -34.52 6.82 15.50
N GLY A 39 -33.62 7.81 15.54
CA GLY A 39 -33.79 9.05 16.30
C GLY A 39 -33.53 10.26 15.41
N ASP A 40 -34.57 11.07 15.21
CA ASP A 40 -34.59 12.33 14.49
C ASP A 40 -34.12 13.49 15.39
N SER A 41 -33.38 14.46 14.83
CA SER A 41 -33.24 15.78 15.45
C SER A 41 -33.04 16.90 14.42
N SER A 42 -34.00 17.83 14.45
CA SER A 42 -34.11 19.09 13.72
C SER A 42 -33.00 20.13 13.99
N GLY A 43 -32.56 20.85 12.96
CA GLY A 43 -31.70 22.04 13.06
C GLY A 43 -31.92 23.02 11.90
N GLY A 44 -32.02 24.33 12.20
CA GLY A 44 -32.46 25.39 11.29
C GLY A 44 -31.54 25.72 10.10
N ASP A 45 -32.14 26.39 9.11
CA ASP A 45 -31.54 26.70 7.80
C ASP A 45 -30.17 27.38 7.91
N LEU A 46 -29.15 26.65 7.49
CA LEU A 46 -27.78 27.12 7.31
C LEU A 46 -27.66 27.80 5.94
N PRO A 47 -26.75 28.78 5.78
CA PRO A 47 -26.42 29.29 4.45
C PRO A 47 -25.67 28.21 3.63
N GLY A 48 -26.38 27.61 2.68
CA GLY A 48 -25.89 26.52 1.81
C GLY A 48 -26.79 25.28 1.88
N ASN A 49 -26.91 24.49 0.80
CA ASN A 49 -27.75 23.29 0.79
C ASN A 49 -27.06 22.11 1.52
N LEU A 50 -26.84 22.27 2.83
CA LEU A 50 -26.05 21.38 3.69
C LEU A 50 -26.91 20.49 4.62
N ASN A 51 -28.17 20.25 4.29
CA ASN A 51 -28.99 19.33 5.10
C ASN A 51 -28.48 17.90 4.96
N GLU A 52 -28.18 17.25 6.09
CA GLU A 52 -27.75 15.84 6.16
C GLU A 52 -28.86 14.84 5.77
N THR A 53 -30.06 15.34 5.46
CA THR A 53 -31.24 14.54 5.08
C THR A 53 -31.22 14.06 3.62
N ALA A 54 -30.14 14.30 2.87
CA ALA A 54 -30.00 13.76 1.52
C ALA A 54 -29.46 12.33 1.58
N ASP A 55 -30.08 11.43 0.83
CA ASP A 55 -29.60 10.06 0.64
C ASP A 55 -28.34 10.09 -0.24
N PHE A 56 -27.16 10.18 0.39
CA PHE A 56 -25.91 9.87 -0.29
C PHE A 56 -25.85 8.35 -0.53
N ASP A 57 -25.38 7.97 -1.72
CA ASP A 57 -25.35 6.55 -2.08
C ASP A 57 -24.36 5.73 -1.23
N PHE A 58 -23.38 6.39 -0.61
CA PHE A 58 -22.37 5.83 0.31
C PHE A 58 -22.58 6.38 1.73
N PRO A 59 -22.20 5.63 2.79
CA PRO A 59 -22.33 6.12 4.15
C PRO A 59 -21.46 7.36 4.38
N LEU A 60 -21.89 8.26 5.26
CA LEU A 60 -21.06 9.36 5.73
C LEU A 60 -20.67 9.11 7.18
N ALA A 61 -19.37 9.19 7.48
CA ALA A 61 -18.86 9.09 8.85
C ALA A 61 -18.60 10.46 9.49
N LEU A 62 -18.70 11.55 8.74
CA LEU A 62 -18.50 12.92 9.21
C LEU A 62 -19.61 13.83 8.66
N PRO A 63 -19.97 14.91 9.37
CA PRO A 63 -21.01 15.84 8.96
C PRO A 63 -20.60 16.70 7.75
N LEU A 64 -21.60 17.25 7.07
CA LEU A 64 -21.37 18.23 6.01
C LEU A 64 -20.79 19.54 6.59
N PRO A 65 -19.93 20.27 5.83
CA PRO A 65 -19.52 19.99 4.45
C PRO A 65 -18.27 19.12 4.31
N PHE A 66 -17.62 18.71 5.42
CA PHE A 66 -16.32 18.01 5.40
C PHE A 66 -16.48 16.50 5.62
N ALA A 67 -17.44 15.90 4.93
CA ALA A 67 -17.84 14.51 5.15
C ALA A 67 -16.75 13.46 4.83
N HIS A 68 -15.76 13.84 4.01
CA HIS A 68 -14.61 12.99 3.63
C HIS A 68 -13.35 13.32 4.46
N GLY A 69 -13.52 14.09 5.54
CA GLY A 69 -12.49 14.43 6.51
C GLY A 69 -11.33 15.23 5.93
N VAL A 70 -10.15 14.97 6.47
CA VAL A 70 -8.91 15.66 6.13
C VAL A 70 -7.81 14.63 5.89
N ALA A 71 -6.80 15.02 5.11
CA ALA A 71 -5.60 14.22 4.86
C ALA A 71 -4.38 15.11 4.66
N SER A 72 -3.18 14.54 4.82
CA SER A 72 -1.93 15.23 4.50
C SER A 72 -0.94 14.28 3.85
N GLY A 73 0.05 14.81 3.13
CA GLY A 73 0.96 13.94 2.38
C GLY A 73 2.10 14.66 1.68
N ASP A 74 2.95 13.85 1.06
CA ASP A 74 4.22 14.23 0.45
C ASP A 74 5.01 15.27 1.28
N PRO A 75 5.31 14.99 2.56
CA PRO A 75 5.99 15.95 3.40
C PRO A 75 7.42 16.17 2.92
N LEU A 76 7.81 17.43 2.82
CA LEU A 76 9.19 17.87 2.69
C LEU A 76 9.62 18.52 4.00
N LYS A 77 10.89 18.95 4.05
CA LYS A 77 11.47 19.54 5.25
C LYS A 77 10.80 20.84 5.70
N ASP A 78 10.23 21.59 4.77
CA ASP A 78 9.69 22.93 5.00
C ASP A 78 8.24 23.07 4.54
N ARG A 79 7.62 21.99 4.06
CA ARG A 79 6.27 22.01 3.52
C ARG A 79 5.57 20.66 3.53
N VAL A 80 4.24 20.70 3.43
CA VAL A 80 3.40 19.49 3.36
C VAL A 80 2.10 19.80 2.62
N ILE A 81 1.57 18.82 1.90
CA ILE A 81 0.23 18.92 1.33
C ILE A 81 -0.80 18.70 2.44
N ILE A 82 -1.80 19.58 2.54
CA ILE A 82 -3.03 19.31 3.28
C ILE A 82 -4.21 19.23 2.31
N TRP A 83 -5.15 18.33 2.60
CA TRP A 83 -6.25 17.96 1.71
C TRP A 83 -7.58 17.91 2.48
N THR A 84 -8.68 18.29 1.81
CA THR A 84 -10.06 17.98 2.20
C THR A 84 -10.96 17.99 0.95
N ARG A 85 -12.25 17.68 1.11
CA ARG A 85 -13.27 17.85 0.07
C ARG A 85 -14.52 18.49 0.63
N ILE A 86 -15.04 19.49 -0.10
CA ILE A 86 -16.36 20.07 0.19
C ILE A 86 -17.45 19.17 -0.37
N THR A 87 -18.37 18.78 0.50
CA THR A 87 -19.50 17.92 0.19
C THR A 87 -20.78 18.73 0.37
N GLU A 88 -21.57 18.83 -0.69
CA GLU A 88 -22.87 19.49 -0.70
C GLU A 88 -23.90 18.55 -1.33
N THR A 89 -25.16 18.68 -0.94
CA THR A 89 -26.27 17.91 -1.53
C THR A 89 -26.67 18.48 -2.90
N THR A 90 -26.51 19.79 -3.07
CA THR A 90 -26.65 20.47 -4.35
C THR A 90 -25.58 21.56 -4.39
N PRO A 91 -24.80 21.66 -5.48
CA PRO A 91 -23.83 22.74 -5.63
C PRO A 91 -24.46 24.10 -5.38
N SER A 92 -24.00 24.83 -4.37
CA SER A 92 -24.57 26.13 -3.99
C SER A 92 -23.96 27.30 -4.80
N ALA A 93 -22.79 27.08 -5.39
CA ALA A 93 -22.05 28.05 -6.21
C ALA A 93 -21.20 27.33 -7.25
N ASN A 94 -20.66 28.08 -8.23
CA ASN A 94 -19.69 27.54 -9.20
C ASN A 94 -18.29 27.39 -8.61
N THR A 95 -17.97 28.19 -7.58
CA THR A 95 -16.69 28.18 -6.87
C THR A 95 -16.95 28.42 -5.38
N ILE A 96 -16.20 27.72 -4.53
CA ILE A 96 -16.34 27.80 -3.07
C ILE A 96 -15.00 28.22 -2.47
N PRO A 97 -14.95 29.33 -1.70
CA PRO A 97 -13.77 29.67 -0.91
C PRO A 97 -13.70 28.77 0.32
N VAL A 98 -12.55 28.11 0.51
CA VAL A 98 -12.28 27.26 1.67
C VAL A 98 -11.10 27.84 2.43
N HIS A 99 -11.35 28.29 3.65
CA HIS A 99 -10.31 28.78 4.53
C HIS A 99 -9.55 27.61 5.12
N TRP A 100 -8.24 27.75 5.26
CA TRP A 100 -7.38 26.75 5.91
C TRP A 100 -6.49 27.43 6.95
N SER A 101 -6.11 26.67 7.97
CA SER A 101 -5.18 27.13 9.00
C SER A 101 -4.31 25.97 9.49
N VAL A 102 -3.06 26.29 9.83
CA VAL A 102 -2.08 25.37 10.41
C VAL A 102 -1.60 25.96 11.73
N SER A 103 -1.53 25.11 12.76
CA SER A 103 -1.19 25.46 14.15
C SER A 103 -0.12 24.54 14.70
N THR A 104 0.63 25.02 15.69
CA THR A 104 1.56 24.19 16.48
C THR A 104 0.86 23.48 17.65
N THR A 105 -0.42 23.76 17.90
CA THR A 105 -1.20 23.14 18.99
C THR A 105 -2.53 22.59 18.45
N PRO A 106 -3.03 21.46 18.97
CA PRO A 106 -4.24 20.82 18.45
C PRO A 106 -5.52 21.62 18.73
N ASP A 107 -5.51 22.47 19.74
CA ASP A 107 -6.60 23.38 20.11
C ASP A 107 -6.63 24.68 19.29
N PHE A 108 -5.68 24.86 18.36
CA PHE A 108 -5.50 26.07 17.54
C PHE A 108 -5.23 27.36 18.35
N ALA A 109 -4.78 27.26 19.59
CA ALA A 109 -4.37 28.43 20.39
C ALA A 109 -3.19 29.20 19.76
N ARG A 110 -2.38 28.54 18.90
CA ARG A 110 -1.28 29.18 18.17
C ARG A 110 -1.33 28.86 16.68
N VAL A 111 -2.11 29.62 15.92
CA VAL A 111 -2.11 29.55 14.44
C VAL A 111 -0.80 30.12 13.89
N LEU A 112 -0.12 29.35 13.04
CA LEU A 112 1.15 29.71 12.41
C LEU A 112 0.95 30.22 10.97
N LYS A 113 0.09 29.54 10.20
CA LYS A 113 -0.22 29.85 8.80
C LYS A 113 -1.72 29.75 8.58
N SER A 114 -2.24 30.54 7.66
CA SER A 114 -3.63 30.43 7.21
C SER A 114 -3.77 31.05 5.82
N GLY A 115 -4.81 30.64 5.10
CA GLY A 115 -5.13 31.18 3.80
C GLY A 115 -6.51 30.75 3.33
N THR A 116 -6.77 30.99 2.05
CA THR A 116 -8.01 30.59 1.38
C THR A 116 -7.64 29.91 0.07
N GLN A 117 -8.21 28.75 -0.18
CA GLN A 117 -8.10 28.04 -1.45
C GLN A 117 -9.50 27.97 -2.08
N MET A 118 -9.57 28.21 -3.39
CA MET A 118 -10.83 28.05 -4.13
C MET A 118 -10.95 26.60 -4.61
N THR A 119 -12.17 26.06 -4.57
CA THR A 119 -12.50 24.79 -5.20
C THR A 119 -13.77 24.89 -6.06
N ASN A 120 -13.95 23.93 -6.96
CA ASN A 120 -15.04 23.88 -7.94
C ASN A 120 -15.32 22.43 -8.41
N ALA A 121 -16.37 22.25 -9.20
CA ALA A 121 -16.78 20.96 -9.74
C ALA A 121 -15.73 20.28 -10.65
N ALA A 122 -14.83 21.04 -11.28
CA ALA A 122 -13.85 20.47 -12.22
C ALA A 122 -12.83 19.57 -11.51
N ARG A 123 -12.61 19.76 -10.21
CA ARG A 123 -11.73 18.96 -9.33
C ARG A 123 -12.49 18.20 -8.23
N ASP A 124 -13.77 17.96 -8.46
CA ASP A 124 -14.67 17.33 -7.51
C ASP A 124 -14.74 18.01 -6.13
N TRP A 125 -14.65 19.34 -6.10
CA TRP A 125 -14.71 20.12 -4.86
C TRP A 125 -13.61 19.75 -3.83
N THR A 126 -12.56 19.05 -4.28
CA THR A 126 -11.36 18.77 -3.49
C THR A 126 -10.55 20.04 -3.30
N VAL A 127 -9.90 20.16 -2.16
CA VAL A 127 -9.08 21.30 -1.76
C VAL A 127 -7.73 20.75 -1.38
N LYS A 128 -6.67 21.24 -2.04
CA LYS A 128 -5.29 20.97 -1.68
C LYS A 128 -4.54 22.27 -1.49
N VAL A 129 -3.56 22.26 -0.58
CA VAL A 129 -2.71 23.40 -0.23
C VAL A 129 -1.30 22.86 0.02
N ASP A 130 -0.27 23.41 -0.64
CA ASP A 130 1.14 23.12 -0.32
C ASP A 130 1.61 24.13 0.75
N VAL A 131 1.49 23.76 2.03
CA VAL A 131 1.77 24.69 3.13
C VAL A 131 3.27 24.86 3.29
N THR A 132 3.80 26.04 2.95
CA THR A 132 5.25 26.33 3.00
C THR A 132 5.72 27.05 4.26
N GLY A 133 7.04 27.03 4.49
CA GLY A 133 7.70 27.76 5.58
C GLY A 133 7.48 27.11 6.95
N LEU A 134 7.42 25.78 6.98
CA LEU A 134 7.37 24.96 8.18
C LEU A 134 8.77 24.59 8.65
N ALA A 135 8.93 24.23 9.93
CA ALA A 135 10.18 23.70 10.45
C ALA A 135 10.30 22.21 10.13
N PRO A 136 11.51 21.67 9.91
CA PRO A 136 11.72 20.24 9.65
C PRO A 136 11.41 19.39 10.87
N ALA A 137 11.12 18.10 10.64
CA ALA A 137 10.87 17.11 11.68
C ALA A 137 9.88 17.58 12.77
N THR A 138 8.86 18.34 12.39
CA THR A 138 7.95 19.02 13.33
C THR A 138 6.50 18.60 13.06
N SER A 139 5.77 18.27 14.12
CA SER A 139 4.33 18.00 14.03
C SER A 139 3.53 19.29 14.01
N TYR A 140 2.54 19.35 13.13
CA TYR A 140 1.60 20.46 13.00
C TYR A 140 0.17 19.94 12.97
N TYR A 141 -0.78 20.81 13.29
CA TYR A 141 -2.20 20.54 13.21
C TYR A 141 -2.84 21.46 12.18
N TYR A 142 -3.82 20.97 11.44
CA TYR A 142 -4.45 21.72 10.36
C TYR A 142 -5.96 21.51 10.34
N ARG A 143 -6.70 22.50 9.86
CA ARG A 143 -8.15 22.42 9.67
C ARG A 143 -8.60 23.33 8.54
N PHE A 144 -9.78 23.02 8.01
CA PHE A 144 -10.46 23.78 6.98
C PHE A 144 -11.75 24.39 7.52
N ALA A 145 -12.24 25.45 6.88
CA ALA A 145 -13.53 26.06 7.19
C ALA A 145 -14.24 26.60 5.94
N ALA A 146 -15.53 26.30 5.83
CA ALA A 146 -16.43 26.74 4.77
C ALA A 146 -17.86 26.75 5.32
N PHE A 147 -18.73 27.62 4.78
CA PHE A 147 -20.14 27.71 5.19
C PHE A 147 -20.36 27.88 6.71
N GLY A 148 -19.46 28.59 7.39
CA GLY A 148 -19.51 28.79 8.84
C GLY A 148 -19.20 27.54 9.69
N ARG A 149 -18.78 26.43 9.07
CA ARG A 149 -18.40 25.17 9.72
C ARG A 149 -16.91 24.90 9.59
N SER A 150 -16.34 24.12 10.50
CA SER A 150 -14.95 23.66 10.45
C SER A 150 -14.88 22.16 10.21
N SER A 151 -13.82 21.71 9.53
CA SER A 151 -13.47 20.29 9.45
C SER A 151 -13.04 19.77 10.83
N ILE A 152 -12.92 18.45 10.95
CA ILE A 152 -12.07 17.86 11.99
C ILE A 152 -10.65 18.41 11.90
N VAL A 153 -9.92 18.38 13.02
CA VAL A 153 -8.52 18.76 13.07
C VAL A 153 -7.67 17.59 12.58
N GLY A 154 -6.88 17.80 11.54
CA GLY A 154 -5.84 16.87 11.13
C GLY A 154 -4.51 17.17 11.81
N ARG A 155 -3.62 16.18 11.82
CA ARG A 155 -2.23 16.27 12.23
C ARG A 155 -1.34 15.81 11.10
N THR A 156 -0.18 16.41 11.00
CA THR A 156 0.82 16.11 9.97
C THR A 156 2.23 16.28 10.54
N ARG A 157 3.24 15.96 9.74
CA ARG A 157 4.65 16.10 10.10
C ARG A 157 5.49 16.39 8.86
N THR A 158 6.43 17.33 8.99
CA THR A 158 7.45 17.61 7.96
C THR A 158 8.60 16.61 8.01
N ALA A 159 9.23 16.36 6.87
CA ALA A 159 10.41 15.51 6.78
C ALA A 159 11.60 16.11 7.57
N PRO A 160 12.56 15.30 8.03
CA PRO A 160 13.79 15.81 8.62
C PRO A 160 14.74 16.41 7.56
N ASP A 161 15.47 17.47 7.92
CA ASP A 161 16.58 18.03 7.12
C ASP A 161 17.96 17.61 7.66
N THR A 162 18.00 17.14 8.90
CA THR A 162 19.21 16.76 9.62
C THR A 162 19.11 15.32 10.12
N ALA A 163 20.20 14.78 10.66
CA ALA A 163 20.19 13.47 11.27
C ALA A 163 19.14 13.37 12.39
N VAL A 164 18.46 12.23 12.44
CA VAL A 164 17.50 11.83 13.47
C VAL A 164 17.84 10.43 13.94
N ASP A 165 17.45 10.07 15.17
CA ASP A 165 17.77 8.76 15.74
C ASP A 165 17.11 7.62 14.97
N SER A 166 15.86 7.81 14.53
CA SER A 166 15.11 6.84 13.76
C SER A 166 14.01 7.50 12.93
N ILE A 167 13.59 6.83 11.86
CA ILE A 167 12.40 7.12 11.06
C ILE A 167 11.53 5.87 11.07
N ARG A 168 10.22 6.01 11.30
CA ARG A 168 9.28 4.88 11.27
C ARG A 168 8.17 5.07 10.28
N PHE A 169 7.97 4.08 9.41
CA PHE A 169 6.90 4.06 8.42
C PHE A 169 5.90 2.96 8.71
N ALA A 170 4.61 3.24 8.49
CA ALA A 170 3.66 2.18 8.19
C ALA A 170 3.65 1.94 6.68
N VAL A 171 3.58 0.68 6.27
CA VAL A 171 3.56 0.25 4.87
C VAL A 171 2.32 -0.61 4.66
N LEU A 172 1.53 -0.30 3.64
CA LEU A 172 0.29 -0.99 3.33
C LEU A 172 0.03 -1.03 1.81
N SER A 173 -0.83 -1.94 1.40
CA SER A 173 -1.29 -2.11 0.03
C SER A 173 -2.68 -2.75 0.01
N CYS A 174 -3.32 -2.79 -1.17
CA CYS A 174 -4.44 -3.68 -1.43
C CYS A 174 -5.58 -3.50 -0.42
N SER A 175 -6.02 -2.24 -0.30
CA SER A 175 -7.04 -1.81 0.64
C SER A 175 -8.43 -1.92 0.03
N SER A 176 -8.91 -3.14 -0.21
CA SER A 176 -10.27 -3.35 -0.69
C SER A 176 -11.29 -2.94 0.37
N TYR A 177 -12.22 -2.06 0.00
CA TYR A 177 -13.32 -1.67 0.88
C TYR A 177 -14.15 -2.90 1.24
N TRP A 178 -14.43 -3.75 0.27
CA TRP A 178 -15.41 -4.81 0.48
C TRP A 178 -14.87 -6.02 1.22
N SER A 179 -13.55 -6.18 1.28
CA SER A 179 -12.91 -7.40 1.79
C SER A 179 -12.54 -7.34 3.28
N SER A 180 -12.65 -6.19 3.95
CA SER A 180 -12.15 -6.03 5.33
C SER A 180 -12.85 -4.91 6.10
N TYR A 181 -12.84 -5.01 7.44
CA TYR A 181 -13.24 -3.93 8.36
C TYR A 181 -12.12 -2.92 8.66
N TRP A 182 -10.90 -3.16 8.14
CA TRP A 182 -9.73 -2.28 8.29
C TRP A 182 -9.38 -1.89 9.73
N SER A 183 -9.46 -2.82 10.68
CA SER A 183 -8.99 -2.61 12.05
C SER A 183 -7.51 -2.18 12.11
N GLY A 184 -6.68 -2.66 11.16
CA GLY A 184 -5.28 -2.21 11.02
C GLY A 184 -5.12 -0.69 10.82
N LEU A 185 -6.07 -0.02 10.14
CA LEU A 185 -6.04 1.45 10.01
C LEU A 185 -6.32 2.15 11.34
N SER A 186 -7.14 1.56 12.22
CA SER A 186 -7.37 2.05 13.58
C SER A 186 -6.08 1.99 14.41
N HIS A 187 -5.39 0.84 14.37
CA HIS A 187 -4.09 0.67 15.06
C HIS A 187 -3.01 1.61 14.52
N ILE A 188 -2.92 1.79 13.20
CA ILE A 188 -2.02 2.78 12.57
C ILE A 188 -2.34 4.18 13.07
N ALA A 189 -3.62 4.55 13.20
CA ALA A 189 -3.99 5.86 13.70
C ALA A 189 -3.60 6.09 15.17
N ASP A 190 -3.65 5.04 16.00
CA ASP A 190 -3.22 5.10 17.40
C ASP A 190 -1.69 5.14 17.58
N ARG A 191 -0.93 4.77 16.54
CA ARG A 191 0.53 4.91 16.54
C ARG A 191 0.97 6.36 16.42
N ASN A 192 1.23 7.00 17.55
CA ASN A 192 1.73 8.38 17.61
C ASN A 192 3.17 8.56 17.05
N ASP A 193 3.87 7.47 16.78
CA ASP A 193 5.30 7.41 16.51
C ASP A 193 5.70 7.22 15.04
N LEU A 194 4.74 7.32 14.10
CA LEU A 194 4.96 7.16 12.65
C LEU A 194 5.34 8.47 11.96
N ASP A 195 6.41 8.50 11.17
CA ASP A 195 6.81 9.67 10.38
C ASP A 195 6.06 9.78 9.05
N LEU A 196 5.65 8.64 8.48
CA LEU A 196 4.96 8.56 7.20
C LEU A 196 4.15 7.27 7.12
N VAL A 197 3.03 7.33 6.40
CA VAL A 197 2.30 6.16 5.93
C VAL A 197 2.58 5.98 4.44
N VAL A 198 3.10 4.84 4.03
CA VAL A 198 3.44 4.50 2.65
C VAL A 198 2.41 3.52 2.10
N HIS A 199 1.78 3.86 0.98
CA HIS A 199 0.83 2.99 0.29
C HIS A 199 1.41 2.53 -1.05
N CYS A 200 1.56 1.22 -1.23
CA CYS A 200 2.19 0.64 -2.42
C CYS A 200 1.29 0.60 -3.66
N GLY A 201 -0.01 0.87 -3.48
CA GLY A 201 -1.00 0.88 -4.56
C GLY A 201 -2.18 -0.03 -4.23
N ASP A 202 -3.18 -0.04 -5.10
CA ASP A 202 -4.54 -0.52 -4.83
C ASP A 202 -5.12 0.20 -3.61
N TYR A 203 -5.00 1.53 -3.66
CA TYR A 203 -5.63 2.40 -2.66
C TYR A 203 -7.14 2.30 -2.76
N ILE A 204 -7.65 2.10 -3.98
CA ILE A 204 -9.03 1.69 -4.24
C ILE A 204 -9.09 0.37 -5.01
N TYR A 205 -10.29 -0.19 -5.10
CA TYR A 205 -10.65 -1.29 -5.98
C TYR A 205 -11.75 -0.84 -6.94
N ASP A 206 -11.71 -1.34 -8.17
CA ASP A 206 -12.62 -1.07 -9.28
C ASP A 206 -13.86 -2.00 -9.30
N PHE A 207 -13.81 -3.15 -8.62
CA PHE A 207 -14.96 -4.05 -8.44
C PHE A 207 -14.99 -4.80 -7.10
N VAL A 208 -16.17 -5.36 -6.79
CA VAL A 208 -16.38 -6.33 -5.70
C VAL A 208 -16.21 -7.74 -6.23
N ASP A 209 -15.38 -8.54 -5.58
CA ASP A 209 -15.30 -9.98 -5.86
C ASP A 209 -16.44 -10.74 -5.20
N GLU A 210 -16.87 -11.81 -5.87
CA GLU A 210 -18.05 -12.56 -5.46
C GLU A 210 -17.90 -13.26 -4.10
N ASP A 211 -16.67 -13.57 -3.72
CA ASP A 211 -16.25 -14.23 -2.49
C ASP A 211 -15.76 -13.25 -1.40
N GLU A 212 -15.51 -11.98 -1.72
CA GLU A 212 -14.99 -10.97 -0.79
C GLU A 212 -15.98 -9.85 -0.47
N THR A 213 -17.07 -10.23 0.18
CA THR A 213 -18.24 -9.37 0.43
C THR A 213 -18.42 -9.03 1.91
N VAL A 214 -17.33 -8.78 2.66
CA VAL A 214 -17.36 -8.44 4.09
C VAL A 214 -18.23 -7.22 4.37
N ARG A 215 -18.04 -6.14 3.59
CA ARG A 215 -18.84 -4.90 3.70
C ARG A 215 -19.87 -4.71 2.58
N ALA A 216 -19.85 -5.56 1.54
CA ALA A 216 -20.81 -5.47 0.46
C ALA A 216 -22.19 -6.01 0.86
N ARG A 217 -23.27 -5.41 0.35
CA ARG A 217 -24.65 -5.84 0.60
C ARG A 217 -24.97 -7.18 -0.07
N LYS A 218 -24.87 -8.27 0.71
CA LYS A 218 -25.06 -9.65 0.22
C LYS A 218 -26.47 -9.95 -0.29
N ASP A 219 -27.49 -9.35 0.32
CA ASP A 219 -28.91 -9.56 -0.01
C ASP A 219 -29.40 -8.70 -1.18
N ARG A 220 -28.59 -7.72 -1.62
CA ARG A 220 -28.96 -6.78 -2.69
C ARG A 220 -27.79 -6.49 -3.63
N LYS A 221 -27.56 -7.42 -4.56
CA LYS A 221 -26.66 -7.25 -5.72
C LYS A 221 -27.32 -6.38 -6.79
N ASP A 222 -27.22 -5.06 -6.62
CA ASP A 222 -27.89 -4.04 -7.43
C ASP A 222 -26.86 -2.99 -7.88
N THR A 223 -26.69 -2.81 -9.19
CA THR A 223 -25.73 -1.84 -9.76
C THR A 223 -26.12 -0.39 -9.50
N ALA A 224 -27.34 -0.13 -9.02
CA ALA A 224 -27.72 1.17 -8.50
C ALA A 224 -27.10 1.46 -7.12
N LEU A 225 -26.41 0.51 -6.48
CA LEU A 225 -25.76 0.68 -5.18
C LEU A 225 -24.24 0.81 -5.33
N PRO A 226 -23.54 1.63 -4.52
CA PRO A 226 -22.12 1.89 -4.70
C PRO A 226 -21.21 0.66 -4.60
N ASP A 227 -21.69 -0.44 -3.98
CA ASP A 227 -20.90 -1.68 -3.89
C ASP A 227 -20.74 -2.30 -5.28
N TYR A 228 -21.81 -2.35 -6.06
CA TYR A 228 -21.84 -3.10 -7.32
C TYR A 228 -21.90 -2.20 -8.55
N ARG A 229 -21.78 -0.89 -8.35
CA ARG A 229 -21.83 0.09 -9.43
C ARG A 229 -20.48 0.23 -10.08
N ASP A 230 -20.44 0.03 -11.37
CA ASP A 230 -19.22 0.14 -12.15
C ASP A 230 -18.82 1.58 -12.41
N TRP A 231 -17.52 1.82 -12.55
CA TRP A 231 -16.96 3.16 -12.69
C TRP A 231 -16.83 3.65 -14.15
N LEU A 232 -17.99 3.73 -14.81
CA LEU A 232 -18.16 3.99 -16.25
C LEU A 232 -17.76 5.39 -16.74
N ASP A 233 -17.62 6.35 -15.83
CA ASP A 233 -17.22 7.72 -16.11
C ASP A 233 -16.48 8.33 -14.91
N ILE A 234 -15.90 9.53 -15.11
CA ILE A 234 -15.14 10.24 -14.07
C ILE A 234 -15.96 10.51 -12.79
N GLY A 235 -17.28 10.68 -12.91
CA GLY A 235 -18.16 10.86 -11.76
C GLY A 235 -18.20 9.61 -10.89
N GLU A 236 -18.27 8.43 -11.50
CA GLU A 236 -18.18 7.17 -10.77
C GLU A 236 -16.79 6.88 -10.19
N LEU A 237 -15.70 7.24 -10.90
CA LEU A 237 -14.34 7.19 -10.34
C LEU A 237 -14.27 7.99 -9.01
N ARG A 238 -14.78 9.23 -9.02
CA ARG A 238 -14.82 10.11 -7.84
C ARG A 238 -15.70 9.54 -6.73
N ARG A 239 -16.86 8.96 -7.08
CA ARG A 239 -17.72 8.27 -6.11
C ARG A 239 -17.02 7.07 -5.47
N ARG A 240 -16.14 6.36 -6.20
CA ARG A 240 -15.38 5.24 -5.64
C ARG A 240 -14.42 5.71 -4.55
N TYR A 241 -13.67 6.78 -4.79
CA TYR A 241 -12.84 7.40 -3.75
C TYR A 241 -13.69 7.93 -2.57
N ALA A 242 -14.86 8.50 -2.85
CA ALA A 242 -15.79 8.94 -1.80
C ALA A 242 -16.22 7.78 -0.88
N LEU A 243 -16.53 6.60 -1.45
CA LEU A 243 -16.82 5.38 -0.69
C LEU A 243 -15.64 4.97 0.19
N TRP A 244 -14.40 4.99 -0.31
CA TRP A 244 -13.22 4.67 0.53
C TRP A 244 -13.03 5.65 1.67
N ARG A 245 -13.33 6.93 1.43
CA ARG A 245 -13.28 8.01 2.43
C ARG A 245 -14.51 8.05 3.34
N SER A 246 -15.44 7.12 3.21
CA SER A 246 -16.56 6.94 4.15
C SER A 246 -16.20 6.14 5.40
N ASP A 247 -15.09 5.42 5.37
CA ASP A 247 -14.70 4.55 6.47
C ASP A 247 -14.03 5.33 7.62
N ALA A 248 -14.51 5.10 8.85
CA ALA A 248 -14.03 5.84 10.01
C ALA A 248 -12.57 5.53 10.38
N ASN A 249 -12.10 4.30 10.16
CA ASN A 249 -10.71 3.91 10.42
C ASN A 249 -9.78 4.55 9.39
N ASN A 250 -10.18 4.55 8.11
CA ASN A 250 -9.45 5.24 7.05
C ASN A 250 -9.39 6.77 7.28
N LEU A 251 -10.51 7.39 7.64
CA LEU A 251 -10.56 8.81 7.99
C LEU A 251 -9.64 9.13 9.16
N ARG A 252 -9.65 8.28 10.20
CA ARG A 252 -8.84 8.47 11.41
C ARG A 252 -7.34 8.30 11.14
N ALA A 253 -6.93 7.35 10.29
CA ALA A 253 -5.54 7.18 9.89
C ALA A 253 -5.00 8.37 9.06
N HIS A 254 -5.78 8.87 8.10
CA HIS A 254 -5.46 10.08 7.35
C HIS A 254 -5.48 11.36 8.21
N GLN A 255 -6.33 11.39 9.23
CA GLN A 255 -6.34 12.49 10.19
C GLN A 255 -5.02 12.58 10.97
N GLN A 256 -4.33 11.46 11.23
CA GLN A 256 -3.16 11.45 12.12
C GLN A 256 -1.82 11.66 11.42
N HIS A 257 -1.65 11.13 10.20
CA HIS A 257 -0.34 10.97 9.58
C HIS A 257 -0.27 11.60 8.19
N PRO A 258 0.93 12.02 7.74
CA PRO A 258 1.17 12.27 6.33
C PRO A 258 1.29 10.94 5.55
N TRP A 259 0.83 10.94 4.30
CA TRP A 259 0.84 9.78 3.41
C TRP A 259 1.73 9.99 2.18
N PHE A 260 2.31 8.89 1.68
CA PHE A 260 3.02 8.81 0.40
C PHE A 260 2.43 7.65 -0.40
N ILE A 261 1.67 7.99 -1.45
CA ILE A 261 0.87 7.04 -2.22
C ILE A 261 1.40 6.99 -3.66
N VAL A 262 1.53 5.77 -4.19
CA VAL A 262 1.59 5.48 -5.64
C VAL A 262 0.36 4.64 -6.00
N TRP A 263 -0.05 4.67 -7.27
CA TRP A 263 -1.13 3.83 -7.77
C TRP A 263 -0.63 2.41 -8.08
N ASP A 264 -1.55 1.45 -8.15
CA ASP A 264 -1.40 0.16 -8.83
C ASP A 264 -2.61 -0.08 -9.77
N ASN A 265 -2.79 -1.29 -10.30
CA ASN A 265 -3.72 -1.60 -11.38
C ASN A 265 -5.16 -1.23 -11.04
N HIS A 266 -5.61 -1.46 -9.82
CA HIS A 266 -6.98 -1.16 -9.43
C HIS A 266 -7.25 0.34 -9.26
N ASP A 267 -6.21 1.17 -9.20
CA ASP A 267 -6.33 2.62 -9.23
C ASP A 267 -6.39 3.18 -10.68
N LEU A 268 -5.90 2.41 -11.66
CA LEU A 268 -5.74 2.84 -13.06
C LEU A 268 -6.72 2.22 -14.05
N ASP A 269 -7.40 1.13 -13.69
CA ASP A 269 -8.21 0.36 -14.66
C ASP A 269 -9.21 1.27 -15.40
N GLU A 270 -9.08 1.30 -16.72
CA GLU A 270 -9.95 2.09 -17.61
C GLU A 270 -11.19 1.29 -18.00
N ASP A 271 -11.07 -0.04 -17.86
CA ASP A 271 -12.08 -0.99 -18.22
C ASP A 271 -13.11 -1.12 -17.11
N TYR A 272 -14.30 -1.43 -17.56
CA TYR A 272 -15.42 -1.81 -16.74
C TYR A 272 -15.30 -3.30 -16.43
N GLY A 273 -15.54 -3.73 -15.20
CA GLY A 273 -15.42 -5.15 -14.90
C GLY A 273 -15.88 -5.56 -13.51
N ASN A 274 -17.19 -5.54 -13.24
CA ASN A 274 -17.70 -6.32 -12.11
C ASN A 274 -17.49 -7.82 -12.36
N GLU A 275 -16.98 -8.54 -11.37
CA GLU A 275 -16.95 -10.00 -11.44
C GLU A 275 -18.34 -10.62 -11.33
N LEU A 276 -19.29 -9.89 -10.75
CA LEU A 276 -20.69 -10.31 -10.64
C LEU A 276 -21.44 -10.09 -11.96
N PRO A 277 -22.38 -10.98 -12.34
CA PRO A 277 -23.26 -10.72 -13.47
C PRO A 277 -24.09 -9.47 -13.23
N THR A 278 -24.08 -8.54 -14.17
CA THR A 278 -24.86 -7.30 -14.05
C THR A 278 -25.63 -6.95 -15.34
N PRO A 279 -26.64 -6.07 -15.27
CA PRO A 279 -27.30 -5.54 -16.46
C PRO A 279 -26.42 -4.63 -17.34
N LEU A 280 -25.23 -4.26 -16.85
CA LEU A 280 -24.28 -3.39 -17.55
C LEU A 280 -23.23 -4.19 -18.34
N ASP A 281 -23.28 -5.53 -18.27
CA ASP A 281 -22.40 -6.43 -19.03
C ASP A 281 -22.50 -6.12 -20.54
N GLY A 282 -21.35 -5.78 -21.15
CA GLY A 282 -21.25 -5.41 -22.57
C GLY A 282 -21.48 -3.92 -22.89
N GLN A 283 -21.67 -3.07 -21.88
CA GLN A 283 -21.66 -1.61 -22.05
C GLN A 283 -20.24 -1.06 -22.25
N LYS A 284 -20.13 0.13 -22.84
CA LYS A 284 -18.84 0.80 -23.08
C LYS A 284 -18.54 1.78 -21.95
N SER A 285 -17.41 1.58 -21.28
CA SER A 285 -16.80 2.60 -20.41
C SER A 285 -16.48 3.87 -21.21
N THR A 286 -16.62 5.02 -20.58
CA THR A 286 -16.09 6.31 -21.06
C THR A 286 -14.88 6.79 -20.27
N THR A 287 -14.48 6.02 -19.25
CA THR A 287 -13.28 6.24 -18.47
C THR A 287 -12.05 6.10 -19.37
N THR A 288 -11.02 6.89 -19.07
CA THR A 288 -9.72 6.90 -19.76
C THR A 288 -8.61 6.98 -18.74
N LEU A 289 -7.39 6.60 -19.11
CA LEU A 289 -6.21 6.66 -18.24
C LEU A 289 -5.96 8.08 -17.70
N ALA A 290 -6.26 9.10 -18.51
CA ALA A 290 -6.18 10.49 -18.09
C ALA A 290 -7.18 10.80 -16.96
N GLN A 291 -8.38 10.22 -16.99
CA GLN A 291 -9.39 10.41 -15.95
C GLN A 291 -9.08 9.61 -14.68
N THR A 292 -8.63 8.37 -14.78
CA THR A 292 -8.24 7.57 -13.60
C THR A 292 -7.08 8.22 -12.86
N THR A 293 -6.04 8.63 -13.60
CA THR A 293 -4.92 9.37 -13.01
C THR A 293 -5.33 10.75 -12.48
N GLN A 294 -6.18 11.51 -13.19
CA GLN A 294 -6.72 12.78 -12.69
C GLN A 294 -7.41 12.60 -11.33
N VAL A 295 -8.29 11.60 -11.19
CA VAL A 295 -9.05 11.37 -9.96
C VAL A 295 -8.14 10.90 -8.82
N PHE A 296 -7.13 10.08 -9.12
CA PHE A 296 -6.07 9.74 -8.16
C PHE A 296 -5.42 11.00 -7.58
N TRP A 297 -5.02 11.96 -8.43
CA TRP A 297 -4.46 13.22 -7.94
C TRP A 297 -5.48 14.00 -7.13
N GLU A 298 -6.72 14.15 -7.60
CA GLU A 298 -7.77 14.89 -6.88
C GLU A 298 -7.98 14.40 -5.44
N TRP A 299 -7.99 13.08 -5.23
CA TRP A 299 -8.40 12.45 -3.98
C TRP A 299 -7.28 11.98 -3.06
N THR A 300 -6.03 11.97 -3.52
CA THR A 300 -4.86 11.66 -2.68
C THR A 300 -4.14 12.94 -2.23
N PRO A 301 -3.50 12.96 -1.05
CA PRO A 301 -2.75 14.12 -0.57
C PRO A 301 -1.33 14.19 -1.19
N SER A 302 -1.23 13.98 -2.50
CA SER A 302 0.03 13.89 -3.25
C SER A 302 0.41 15.24 -3.88
N ARG A 303 1.71 15.49 -4.05
CA ARG A 303 2.25 16.69 -4.72
C ARG A 303 2.67 16.33 -6.16
N PRO A 304 2.28 17.13 -7.16
CA PRO A 304 2.61 16.83 -8.55
C PRO A 304 4.10 17.05 -8.84
N VAL A 305 4.59 16.34 -9.84
CA VAL A 305 5.93 16.47 -10.39
C VAL A 305 5.94 17.19 -11.73
N ARG A 306 7.12 17.66 -12.13
CA ARG A 306 7.34 18.28 -13.44
C ARG A 306 7.11 17.26 -14.55
N ALA A 307 6.49 17.71 -15.65
CA ALA A 307 6.26 16.88 -16.83
C ALA A 307 7.56 16.45 -17.54
N ASP A 308 8.73 16.99 -17.15
CA ASP A 308 10.05 16.61 -17.65
C ASP A 308 10.56 15.26 -17.09
N GLY A 309 9.80 14.64 -16.16
CA GLY A 309 10.06 13.30 -15.63
C GLY A 309 11.35 13.19 -14.82
N SER A 310 11.87 14.33 -14.38
CA SER A 310 12.91 14.43 -13.36
C SER A 310 12.47 13.87 -11.99
N GLY A 311 11.16 13.64 -11.80
CA GLY A 311 10.57 13.32 -10.51
C GLY A 311 10.63 14.48 -9.52
N ASP A 312 11.05 15.67 -9.96
CA ASP A 312 11.06 16.87 -9.13
C ASP A 312 9.65 17.43 -8.98
N PHE A 313 9.34 17.90 -7.78
CA PHE A 313 8.06 18.54 -7.51
C PHE A 313 7.86 19.87 -8.24
N VAL A 314 6.62 20.13 -8.64
CA VAL A 314 6.16 21.49 -8.96
C VAL A 314 5.94 22.21 -7.63
N LEU A 315 6.82 23.15 -7.29
CA LEU A 315 6.77 23.90 -6.04
C LEU A 315 6.24 25.31 -6.28
N VAL A 316 5.31 25.74 -5.44
CA VAL A 316 4.79 27.12 -5.37
C VAL A 316 4.93 27.64 -3.94
N ASP A 317 5.16 28.95 -3.80
CA ASP A 317 5.42 29.58 -2.49
C ASP A 317 4.23 30.35 -1.91
N ASP A 318 3.17 30.55 -2.70
CA ASP A 318 1.96 31.26 -2.31
C ASP A 318 0.95 30.38 -1.54
N GLY A 319 1.29 29.11 -1.33
CA GLY A 319 0.44 28.13 -0.64
C GLY A 319 -0.68 27.54 -1.51
N SER A 320 -0.76 27.89 -2.79
CA SER A 320 -1.68 27.23 -3.70
C SER A 320 -1.27 25.77 -3.96
N TYR A 321 -2.19 24.98 -4.51
CA TYR A 321 -1.85 23.67 -5.06
C TYR A 321 -1.64 23.80 -6.58
N PRO A 322 -0.43 23.49 -7.10
CA PRO A 322 -0.23 23.44 -8.54
C PRO A 322 -0.97 22.23 -9.12
N GLU A 323 -1.66 22.41 -10.25
CA GLU A 323 -2.22 21.25 -10.95
C GLU A 323 -1.10 20.40 -11.57
N PRO A 324 -1.27 19.07 -11.66
CA PRO A 324 -0.32 18.22 -12.38
C PRO A 324 -0.14 18.70 -13.83
N GLU A 325 1.10 18.92 -14.25
CA GLU A 325 1.42 19.22 -15.65
C GLU A 325 1.19 18.00 -16.55
N ASP A 326 1.41 16.81 -15.98
CA ASP A 326 1.13 15.50 -16.55
C ASP A 326 0.60 14.60 -15.44
N SER A 327 -0.68 14.20 -15.52
CA SER A 327 -1.30 13.35 -14.51
C SER A 327 -0.81 11.92 -14.55
N GLN A 328 -0.15 11.48 -15.63
CA GLN A 328 0.35 10.11 -15.81
C GLN A 328 1.74 9.90 -15.19
N LEU A 329 2.31 10.89 -14.50
CA LEU A 329 3.63 10.79 -13.86
C LEU A 329 3.54 10.80 -12.33
N VAL A 330 3.64 9.63 -11.69
CA VAL A 330 3.57 9.49 -10.22
C VAL A 330 4.93 9.35 -9.54
N TRP A 331 5.98 8.96 -10.28
CA TRP A 331 7.28 8.66 -9.67
C TRP A 331 7.97 9.93 -9.14
N ARG A 332 8.49 9.85 -7.92
CA ARG A 332 9.07 10.99 -7.20
C ARG A 332 9.91 10.58 -6.01
N ARG A 333 10.67 11.52 -5.46
CA ARG A 333 11.56 11.30 -4.30
C ARG A 333 11.22 12.24 -3.14
N LEU A 334 11.16 11.71 -1.92
CA LEU A 334 11.13 12.47 -0.68
C LEU A 334 12.46 12.32 0.09
N PRO A 335 13.23 13.40 0.27
CA PRO A 335 14.44 13.38 1.10
C PRO A 335 14.09 13.41 2.60
N TYR A 336 14.64 12.47 3.37
CA TYR A 336 14.50 12.39 4.82
C TYR A 336 15.89 12.54 5.49
N GLY A 337 16.47 13.72 5.30
CA GLY A 337 17.78 14.08 5.84
C GLY A 337 18.90 13.12 5.37
N PRO A 338 19.99 12.98 6.14
CA PRO A 338 21.11 12.10 5.80
C PRO A 338 20.81 10.61 6.09
N LEU A 339 19.67 10.29 6.71
CA LEU A 339 19.34 8.91 7.07
C LEU A 339 18.75 8.15 5.89
N LEU A 340 17.84 8.77 5.14
CA LEU A 340 17.00 8.05 4.20
C LEU A 340 16.56 8.92 3.01
N ASP A 341 16.49 8.33 1.83
CA ASP A 341 15.68 8.83 0.72
C ASP A 341 14.55 7.84 0.41
N VAL A 342 13.34 8.35 0.23
CA VAL A 342 12.15 7.59 -0.16
C VAL A 342 11.85 7.83 -1.63
N PHE A 343 11.70 6.78 -2.41
CA PHE A 343 11.37 6.82 -3.84
C PHE A 343 10.01 6.16 -4.04
N GLY A 344 9.14 6.76 -4.84
CA GLY A 344 7.96 6.10 -5.40
C GLY A 344 8.19 5.84 -6.87
N VAL A 345 7.93 4.62 -7.34
CA VAL A 345 8.07 4.23 -8.75
C VAL A 345 6.71 3.95 -9.36
N ASP A 346 6.65 3.90 -10.69
CA ASP A 346 5.50 3.40 -11.43
C ASP A 346 5.89 2.12 -12.16
N THR A 347 5.28 1.00 -11.76
CA THR A 347 5.43 -0.28 -12.47
C THR A 347 4.12 -0.79 -13.02
N GLN A 348 3.16 0.12 -13.26
CA GLN A 348 1.81 -0.25 -13.65
C GLN A 348 1.38 0.42 -14.96
N ILE A 349 1.61 1.73 -15.10
CA ILE A 349 1.07 2.48 -16.23
C ILE A 349 1.64 1.99 -17.58
N GLY A 350 2.84 1.42 -17.55
CA GLY A 350 3.52 0.84 -18.71
C GLY A 350 3.07 -0.56 -19.11
N LEU A 351 2.12 -1.18 -18.38
CA LEU A 351 1.63 -2.51 -18.73
C LEU A 351 0.80 -2.51 -20.03
N PRO A 352 0.79 -3.64 -20.77
CA PRO A 352 -0.07 -3.80 -21.93
C PRO A 352 -1.54 -3.56 -21.55
N GLY A 353 -2.26 -2.76 -22.34
CA GLY A 353 -3.67 -2.42 -22.10
C GLY A 353 -3.90 -0.92 -21.98
N HIS A 354 -2.97 -0.19 -21.37
CA HIS A 354 -3.07 1.26 -21.13
C HIS A 354 -2.73 2.15 -22.35
N GLY A 355 -2.49 1.55 -23.52
CA GLY A 355 -2.21 2.28 -24.76
C GLY A 355 -0.86 3.02 -24.81
N LEU A 356 0.00 2.85 -23.79
CA LEU A 356 1.34 3.44 -23.75
C LEU A 356 2.39 2.49 -24.33
N THR A 357 3.36 3.05 -25.05
CA THR A 357 4.56 2.32 -25.50
C THR A 357 5.72 2.71 -24.61
N MET A 358 6.30 1.74 -23.89
CA MET A 358 7.47 1.98 -23.06
C MET A 358 8.76 1.96 -23.88
N ASP A 359 9.57 3.00 -23.77
CA ASP A 359 10.92 3.03 -24.34
C ASP A 359 11.83 2.06 -23.58
N ALA A 360 12.23 0.95 -24.21
CA ALA A 360 13.12 -0.05 -23.63
C ALA A 360 14.59 0.11 -24.07
N SER A 361 14.99 1.26 -24.64
CA SER A 361 16.31 1.42 -25.28
C SER A 361 17.52 1.37 -24.34
N HIS A 362 17.33 1.36 -23.02
CA HIS A 362 18.38 1.07 -22.04
C HIS A 362 18.68 -0.43 -21.90
N LEU A 363 17.81 -1.30 -22.43
CA LEU A 363 17.97 -2.74 -22.41
C LEU A 363 18.61 -3.23 -23.71
N ALA A 364 19.38 -4.32 -23.63
CA ALA A 364 19.93 -4.97 -24.82
C ALA A 364 18.84 -5.68 -25.66
N ALA A 365 17.81 -6.19 -24.99
CA ALA A 365 16.62 -6.83 -25.55
C ALA A 365 15.53 -6.89 -24.48
N GLY A 366 14.31 -7.27 -24.86
CA GLY A 366 13.17 -7.44 -23.95
C GLY A 366 12.27 -6.21 -23.86
N ASN A 367 11.15 -6.36 -23.15
CA ASN A 367 10.24 -5.27 -22.85
C ASN A 367 10.67 -4.56 -21.57
N SER A 368 10.21 -3.32 -21.41
CA SER A 368 10.49 -2.50 -20.25
C SER A 368 9.20 -2.21 -19.48
N LEU A 369 9.23 -2.39 -18.16
CA LEU A 369 8.14 -2.11 -17.24
C LEU A 369 8.16 -0.65 -16.78
N MET A 370 9.35 -0.12 -16.47
CA MET A 370 9.53 1.26 -16.02
C MET A 370 9.68 2.25 -17.17
N GLY A 371 10.11 1.77 -18.34
CA GLY A 371 10.66 2.62 -19.39
C GLY A 371 12.02 3.19 -19.01
N ARG A 372 12.79 3.54 -20.05
CA ARG A 372 14.12 4.11 -19.94
C ARG A 372 14.16 5.34 -19.04
N ARG A 373 13.19 6.24 -19.18
CA ARG A 373 13.14 7.51 -18.45
C ARG A 373 13.10 7.29 -16.93
N GLN A 374 12.18 6.45 -16.45
CA GLN A 374 12.09 6.14 -15.02
C GLN A 374 13.26 5.28 -14.56
N PHE A 375 13.72 4.32 -15.38
CA PHE A 375 14.89 3.50 -15.05
C PHE A 375 16.15 4.37 -14.81
N GLU A 376 16.48 5.26 -15.75
CA GLU A 376 17.63 6.17 -15.64
C GLU A 376 17.47 7.14 -14.46
N TRP A 377 16.26 7.66 -14.23
CA TRP A 377 15.95 8.50 -13.07
C TRP A 377 16.21 7.76 -11.75
N LEU A 378 15.60 6.58 -11.57
CA LEU A 378 15.68 5.81 -10.33
C LEU A 378 17.13 5.42 -10.03
N THR A 379 17.81 4.82 -11.00
CA THR A 379 19.18 4.32 -10.84
C THR A 379 20.16 5.45 -10.56
N THR A 380 20.10 6.55 -11.31
CA THR A 380 20.97 7.72 -11.09
C THR A 380 20.67 8.40 -9.76
N ALA A 381 19.40 8.54 -9.37
CA ALA A 381 19.02 9.17 -8.11
C ALA A 381 19.42 8.31 -6.89
N MET A 382 19.30 6.99 -6.97
CA MET A 382 19.77 6.06 -5.94
C MET A 382 21.30 6.06 -5.82
N GLN A 383 22.02 6.09 -6.95
CA GLN A 383 23.48 6.23 -6.95
C GLN A 383 23.90 7.57 -6.31
N GLY A 384 23.27 8.69 -6.71
CA GLY A 384 23.55 10.01 -6.17
C GLY A 384 23.24 10.11 -4.67
N SER A 385 22.15 9.51 -4.22
CA SER A 385 21.80 9.38 -2.80
C SER A 385 22.89 8.67 -1.99
N ALA A 386 23.36 7.51 -2.46
CA ALA A 386 24.43 6.76 -1.81
C ALA A 386 25.78 7.52 -1.83
N GLN A 387 26.12 8.19 -2.94
CA GLN A 387 27.34 9.00 -3.06
C GLN A 387 27.30 10.25 -2.15
N ALA A 388 26.12 10.80 -1.88
CA ALA A 388 25.91 11.88 -0.93
C ALA A 388 25.99 11.44 0.54
N GLY A 389 26.19 10.14 0.81
CA GLY A 389 26.30 9.60 2.16
C GLY A 389 24.94 9.36 2.85
N VAL A 390 23.84 9.34 2.11
CA VAL A 390 22.53 8.96 2.66
C VAL A 390 22.54 7.46 3.00
N THR A 391 22.17 7.12 4.22
CA THR A 391 22.38 5.76 4.75
C THR A 391 21.53 4.72 4.02
N TRP A 392 20.24 5.01 3.80
CA TRP A 392 19.26 4.09 3.22
C TRP A 392 18.59 4.68 1.98
N ARG A 393 18.22 3.82 1.04
CA ARG A 393 17.24 4.16 -0.02
C ARG A 393 16.05 3.22 0.11
N PHE A 394 14.86 3.78 0.23
CA PHE A 394 13.61 3.07 0.40
C PHE A 394 12.75 3.29 -0.84
N VAL A 395 12.39 2.22 -1.55
CA VAL A 395 11.65 2.27 -2.81
C VAL A 395 10.26 1.69 -2.58
N ASN A 396 9.25 2.54 -2.68
CA ASN A 396 7.84 2.18 -2.73
C ASN A 396 7.48 1.75 -4.15
N ASN A 397 7.16 0.47 -4.31
CA ASN A 397 6.95 -0.23 -5.57
C ASN A 397 5.63 -1.02 -5.49
N GLN A 398 4.95 -1.20 -6.61
CA GLN A 398 3.61 -1.80 -6.63
C GLN A 398 3.67 -3.32 -6.44
N THR A 399 4.49 -3.99 -7.24
CA THR A 399 4.43 -5.47 -7.39
C THR A 399 5.73 -6.15 -7.02
N TRP A 400 5.67 -7.35 -6.44
CA TRP A 400 6.85 -8.08 -5.96
C TRP A 400 7.98 -8.15 -7.01
N LEU A 401 9.20 -7.72 -6.66
CA LEU A 401 10.35 -7.55 -7.55
C LEU A 401 11.28 -8.76 -7.55
N ALA A 402 11.58 -9.32 -6.38
CA ALA A 402 12.52 -10.41 -6.20
C ALA A 402 12.04 -11.66 -6.95
N PRO A 403 12.93 -12.45 -7.56
CA PRO A 403 12.53 -13.71 -8.19
C PRO A 403 11.83 -14.63 -7.18
N CYS A 404 10.59 -14.99 -7.48
CA CYS A 404 9.78 -15.93 -6.69
C CYS A 404 8.79 -16.61 -7.63
N ASP A 405 9.08 -17.85 -8.04
CA ASP A 405 8.20 -18.62 -8.92
C ASP A 405 8.26 -20.11 -8.61
N THR A 406 7.29 -20.88 -9.08
CA THR A 406 7.31 -22.34 -9.01
C THR A 406 8.24 -22.91 -10.10
N PRO A 407 9.22 -23.78 -9.78
CA PRO A 407 10.05 -24.41 -10.81
C PRO A 407 9.22 -25.26 -11.78
N ASP A 408 9.56 -25.22 -13.07
CA ASP A 408 8.92 -26.06 -14.11
C ASP A 408 9.11 -27.57 -13.88
N VAL A 409 9.99 -27.97 -12.95
CA VAL A 409 10.48 -29.35 -12.79
C VAL A 409 10.15 -29.89 -11.40
N ILE A 410 8.90 -30.32 -11.21
CA ILE A 410 8.60 -31.41 -10.27
C ILE A 410 8.25 -32.61 -11.15
N ASP A 411 9.22 -33.50 -11.39
CA ASP A 411 9.01 -34.74 -12.15
C ASP A 411 7.82 -35.53 -11.54
N GLY A 412 6.74 -35.66 -12.33
CA GLY A 412 5.53 -36.40 -11.94
C GLY A 412 4.30 -35.56 -11.59
N LEU A 413 4.41 -34.23 -11.49
CA LEU A 413 3.27 -33.32 -11.54
C LEU A 413 3.29 -32.57 -12.89
N PRO A 414 2.17 -32.49 -13.65
CA PRO A 414 2.14 -31.61 -14.82
C PRO A 414 2.49 -30.18 -14.38
N SER A 415 3.33 -29.50 -15.17
CA SER A 415 3.85 -28.15 -14.97
C SER A 415 2.88 -27.28 -14.16
N LEU A 416 3.19 -27.03 -12.89
CA LEU A 416 2.41 -26.08 -12.09
C LEU A 416 2.40 -24.76 -12.86
N PRO A 417 1.23 -24.16 -13.10
CA PRO A 417 1.19 -22.84 -13.72
C PRO A 417 1.97 -21.88 -12.83
N LYS A 418 2.70 -20.95 -13.46
CA LYS A 418 3.29 -19.82 -12.75
C LYS A 418 2.21 -19.16 -11.89
N LEU A 419 2.50 -18.97 -10.60
CA LEU A 419 1.51 -18.50 -9.64
C LEU A 419 1.22 -16.99 -9.76
N GLY A 420 1.84 -16.29 -10.70
CA GLY A 420 1.58 -14.86 -10.94
C GLY A 420 2.00 -13.93 -9.81
N ILE A 421 2.82 -14.40 -8.85
CA ILE A 421 3.26 -13.68 -7.63
C ILE A 421 3.89 -12.32 -7.95
N SER A 422 4.50 -12.20 -9.12
CA SER A 422 5.36 -11.07 -9.48
C SER A 422 5.19 -10.73 -10.95
N ARG A 423 4.65 -9.55 -11.24
CA ARG A 423 4.61 -8.98 -12.61
C ARG A 423 6.02 -8.79 -13.19
N TRP A 424 7.01 -8.51 -12.33
CA TRP A 424 8.42 -8.45 -12.70
C TRP A 424 8.98 -9.76 -13.29
N SER A 425 8.29 -10.89 -13.14
CA SER A 425 8.65 -12.15 -13.77
C SER A 425 8.54 -12.12 -15.30
N ASP A 426 7.71 -11.22 -15.85
CA ASP A 426 7.55 -11.01 -17.30
C ASP A 426 8.54 -9.96 -17.85
N TYR A 427 9.32 -9.31 -16.97
CA TYR A 427 10.32 -8.30 -17.31
C TYR A 427 11.71 -8.65 -16.74
N PRO A 428 12.24 -9.87 -17.04
CA PRO A 428 13.48 -10.34 -16.42
C PRO A 428 14.70 -9.51 -16.84
N GLU A 429 14.74 -8.94 -18.05
CA GLU A 429 15.85 -8.09 -18.51
C GLU A 429 15.89 -6.73 -17.78
N GLU A 430 14.73 -6.10 -17.56
CA GLU A 430 14.62 -4.86 -16.76
C GLU A 430 15.07 -5.11 -15.32
N ARG A 431 14.56 -6.17 -14.69
CA ARG A 431 14.96 -6.55 -13.33
C ARG A 431 16.46 -6.82 -13.27
N ALA A 432 17.00 -7.57 -14.24
CA ALA A 432 18.42 -7.88 -14.25
C ALA A 432 19.28 -6.61 -14.41
N ALA A 433 18.89 -5.68 -15.30
CA ALA A 433 19.57 -4.41 -15.49
C ALA A 433 19.59 -3.57 -14.19
N LEU A 434 18.48 -3.52 -13.46
CA LEU A 434 18.43 -2.82 -12.16
C LEU A 434 19.40 -3.46 -11.16
N MET A 435 19.39 -4.78 -11.02
CA MET A 435 20.25 -5.48 -10.05
C MET A 435 21.73 -5.36 -10.42
N GLN A 436 22.09 -5.43 -11.70
CA GLN A 436 23.44 -5.22 -12.22
C GLN A 436 23.91 -3.80 -11.92
N TYR A 437 23.09 -2.79 -12.21
CA TYR A 437 23.39 -1.39 -11.91
C TYR A 437 23.68 -1.21 -10.41
N LEU A 438 22.81 -1.71 -9.52
CA LEU A 438 23.00 -1.60 -8.07
C LEU A 438 24.25 -2.36 -7.58
N ARG A 439 24.61 -3.48 -8.23
CA ARG A 439 25.82 -4.26 -7.90
C ARG A 439 27.11 -3.51 -8.21
N GLY A 440 27.06 -2.53 -9.11
CA GLY A 440 28.20 -1.73 -9.54
C GLY A 440 28.50 -1.82 -11.03
N ASP A 441 27.66 -2.49 -11.82
CA ASP A 441 27.77 -2.52 -13.28
C ASP A 441 27.15 -1.23 -13.87
N ASN A 442 27.68 -0.10 -13.42
CA ASN A 442 27.30 1.25 -13.83
C ASN A 442 28.57 2.05 -14.19
N ASP A 443 28.38 3.20 -14.83
CA ASP A 443 29.49 4.03 -15.33
C ASP A 443 30.47 4.48 -14.22
N ALA A 444 30.00 4.53 -12.96
CA ALA A 444 30.82 4.88 -11.81
C ALA A 444 31.55 3.67 -11.18
N SER A 445 31.31 2.45 -11.66
CA SER A 445 31.77 1.20 -11.04
C SER A 445 31.46 1.16 -9.53
N PHE A 446 30.30 1.71 -9.14
CA PHE A 446 29.95 1.99 -7.75
C PHE A 446 28.79 1.12 -7.30
N ARG A 447 29.01 0.28 -6.28
CA ARG A 447 27.94 -0.53 -5.68
C ARG A 447 27.04 0.33 -4.80
N VAL A 448 25.75 0.36 -5.11
CA VAL A 448 24.72 1.06 -4.33
C VAL A 448 24.22 0.11 -3.23
N ARG A 449 24.50 0.41 -1.94
CA ARG A 449 24.35 -0.49 -0.76
C ARG A 449 23.32 0.00 0.24
N ASN A 450 22.48 -0.82 0.85
CA ASN A 450 21.37 -0.46 1.75
C ASN A 450 20.08 -0.04 1.02
N ASN A 451 19.70 -0.83 0.01
CA ASN A 451 18.44 -0.64 -0.72
C ASN A 451 17.34 -1.45 -0.03
N ILE A 452 16.23 -0.80 0.27
CA ILE A 452 14.99 -1.41 0.78
C ILE A 452 13.93 -1.18 -0.30
N VAL A 453 13.31 -2.25 -0.77
CA VAL A 453 12.12 -2.19 -1.63
C VAL A 453 10.94 -2.64 -0.80
N VAL A 454 9.83 -1.92 -0.89
CA VAL A 454 8.55 -2.36 -0.35
C VAL A 454 7.54 -2.54 -1.48
N SER A 455 6.72 -3.58 -1.36
CA SER A 455 5.83 -4.03 -2.43
C SER A 455 4.44 -4.41 -1.91
N GLY A 456 3.43 -4.31 -2.77
CA GLY A 456 2.05 -4.78 -2.57
C GLY A 456 1.70 -5.91 -3.54
N ASP A 457 0.46 -5.92 -4.06
CA ASP A 457 -0.13 -6.79 -5.11
C ASP A 457 -0.22 -8.30 -4.77
N VAL A 458 0.80 -8.84 -4.10
CA VAL A 458 0.92 -10.27 -3.81
C VAL A 458 -0.08 -10.79 -2.76
N HIS A 459 -0.76 -9.89 -2.04
CA HIS A 459 -1.71 -10.21 -0.96
C HIS A 459 -1.18 -11.20 0.09
N GLY A 460 0.11 -11.09 0.39
CA GLY A 460 0.77 -11.90 1.40
C GLY A 460 1.98 -11.20 1.98
N ASN A 461 2.47 -11.73 3.08
CA ASN A 461 3.67 -11.29 3.76
C ASN A 461 4.90 -11.97 3.16
N PHE A 462 5.79 -11.20 2.55
CA PHE A 462 7.01 -11.72 1.94
C PHE A 462 8.23 -10.90 2.37
N GLY A 463 9.34 -11.60 2.59
CA GLY A 463 10.64 -11.00 2.84
C GLY A 463 11.70 -11.70 2.01
N SER A 464 12.51 -10.95 1.27
CA SER A 464 13.54 -11.52 0.39
C SER A 464 14.80 -10.67 0.31
N ASP A 465 15.91 -11.33 -0.02
CA ASP A 465 17.05 -10.68 -0.63
C ASP A 465 16.74 -10.29 -2.08
N LEU A 466 17.28 -9.17 -2.53
CA LEU A 466 17.18 -8.74 -3.93
C LEU A 466 18.34 -9.30 -4.73
N ILE A 467 18.06 -10.32 -5.54
CA ILE A 467 19.03 -10.93 -6.46
C ILE A 467 18.57 -10.76 -7.90
N GLU A 468 19.55 -10.73 -8.81
CA GLU A 468 19.33 -10.58 -10.25
C GLU A 468 18.55 -11.75 -10.86
N SER A 469 18.92 -12.98 -10.51
CA SER A 469 18.35 -14.19 -11.09
C SER A 469 18.52 -15.40 -10.18
N PRO A 470 17.55 -16.34 -10.16
CA PRO A 470 17.72 -17.65 -9.53
C PRO A 470 18.91 -18.45 -10.08
N ALA A 471 19.41 -18.14 -11.28
CA ALA A 471 20.59 -18.80 -11.84
C ALA A 471 21.89 -18.49 -11.06
N LEU A 472 21.94 -17.37 -10.33
CA LEU A 472 23.08 -17.02 -9.47
C LEU A 472 23.12 -17.81 -8.15
N LEU A 473 22.17 -18.73 -7.95
CA LEU A 473 21.97 -19.46 -6.70
C LEU A 473 22.96 -20.62 -6.45
N SER A 474 23.93 -20.85 -7.33
CA SER A 474 24.92 -21.93 -7.17
C SER A 474 25.83 -21.69 -5.95
N ASN A 475 26.18 -20.44 -5.68
CA ASN A 475 26.93 -20.02 -4.48
C ASN A 475 26.05 -19.34 -3.42
N TYR A 476 24.76 -19.12 -3.72
CA TYR A 476 23.82 -18.55 -2.78
C TYR A 476 23.28 -19.65 -1.85
N VAL A 477 23.59 -19.57 -0.57
CA VAL A 477 23.21 -20.60 0.42
C VAL A 477 22.47 -19.95 1.59
N PRO A 478 21.12 -20.02 1.64
CA PRO A 478 20.35 -19.59 2.79
C PRO A 478 20.30 -20.70 3.85
N ALA A 479 19.76 -20.41 5.03
CA ALA A 479 19.42 -21.44 6.00
C ALA A 479 18.23 -22.31 5.54
N ALA A 480 17.97 -23.40 6.25
CA ALA A 480 16.79 -24.21 6.03
C ALA A 480 15.50 -23.43 6.37
N PRO A 481 14.40 -23.62 5.62
CA PRO A 481 13.10 -23.07 6.00
C PRO A 481 12.54 -23.83 7.20
N LEU A 482 11.91 -23.10 8.13
CA LEU A 482 11.18 -23.63 9.27
C LEU A 482 9.81 -22.96 9.36
N PRO A 483 8.79 -23.69 9.90
CA PRO A 483 7.50 -23.08 10.21
C PRO A 483 7.67 -21.86 11.11
N ASN A 484 6.94 -20.79 10.81
CA ASN A 484 6.86 -19.61 11.65
C ASN A 484 5.95 -19.89 12.85
N LEU A 485 6.55 -19.95 14.04
CA LEU A 485 5.82 -20.15 15.29
C LEU A 485 5.44 -18.77 15.85
N ARG A 486 4.38 -18.19 15.30
CA ARG A 486 3.84 -16.90 15.78
C ARG A 486 3.31 -17.00 17.21
N GLN A 487 3.42 -15.90 17.96
CA GLN A 487 2.61 -15.73 19.16
C GLN A 487 1.19 -15.28 18.77
N GLY A 488 0.17 -15.80 19.44
CA GLY A 488 -1.22 -15.41 19.18
C GLY A 488 -1.88 -16.04 17.95
N SER A 489 -1.38 -17.16 17.42
CA SER A 489 -2.04 -17.86 16.31
C SER A 489 -3.47 -18.30 16.63
N THR A 490 -4.30 -18.33 15.58
CA THR A 490 -5.55 -19.08 15.61
C THR A 490 -5.27 -20.58 15.54
N ALA A 491 -6.10 -21.40 16.17
CA ALA A 491 -5.97 -22.87 16.11
C ALA A 491 -6.03 -23.42 14.67
N ALA A 492 -6.66 -22.69 13.75
CA ALA A 492 -6.81 -23.04 12.34
C ALA A 492 -5.58 -22.69 11.48
N ASN A 493 -4.73 -21.75 11.93
CA ASN A 493 -3.56 -21.28 11.18
C ASN A 493 -2.34 -21.14 12.12
N PHE A 494 -1.90 -22.28 12.67
CA PHE A 494 -0.83 -22.35 13.66
C PHE A 494 0.58 -22.05 13.11
N PRO A 495 1.05 -22.69 12.01
CA PRO A 495 2.26 -22.26 11.33
C PRO A 495 1.90 -21.11 10.38
N ALA A 496 2.09 -19.87 10.82
CA ALA A 496 1.83 -18.69 10.00
C ALA A 496 2.98 -18.43 9.04
N GLY A 497 3.09 -19.33 8.06
CA GLY A 497 4.09 -19.27 7.02
C GLY A 497 5.40 -19.94 7.40
N PHE A 498 6.42 -19.66 6.60
CA PHE A 498 7.75 -20.24 6.71
C PHE A 498 8.81 -19.15 6.61
N GLY A 499 9.87 -19.27 7.41
CA GLY A 499 11.06 -18.46 7.19
C GLY A 499 12.34 -19.19 7.54
N ARG A 500 13.46 -18.54 7.26
CA ARG A 500 14.78 -19.15 7.39
C ARG A 500 15.21 -19.26 8.85
N ALA A 501 15.74 -20.42 9.23
CA ALA A 501 16.17 -20.73 10.61
C ALA A 501 17.39 -19.93 11.10
N GLY A 502 18.00 -19.11 10.23
CA GLY A 502 19.22 -18.36 10.49
C GLY A 502 19.66 -17.61 9.23
N THR A 503 20.84 -17.01 9.29
CA THR A 503 21.35 -16.14 8.22
C THR A 503 21.86 -16.91 6.99
N GLY A 504 22.13 -18.21 7.12
CA GLY A 504 22.80 -19.00 6.08
C GLY A 504 24.30 -18.71 5.93
N ASN A 505 24.84 -17.71 6.63
CA ASN A 505 26.26 -17.32 6.57
C ASN A 505 27.07 -17.92 7.74
N PRO A 506 27.97 -18.89 7.51
CA PRO A 506 28.85 -19.41 8.55
C PRO A 506 30.09 -18.51 8.73
N GLY A 507 30.26 -17.93 9.92
CA GLY A 507 31.43 -17.12 10.25
C GLY A 507 31.61 -15.89 9.33
N PRO A 508 32.82 -15.56 8.87
CA PRO A 508 33.05 -14.37 8.02
C PRO A 508 32.68 -14.58 6.55
N LEU A 509 32.13 -15.72 6.16
CA LEU A 509 31.79 -16.03 4.77
C LEU A 509 30.41 -15.49 4.43
N ASN A 510 30.35 -14.61 3.43
CA ASN A 510 29.10 -14.14 2.87
C ASN A 510 28.61 -15.07 1.74
N LEU A 511 27.81 -16.07 2.08
CA LEU A 511 27.17 -16.99 1.14
C LEU A 511 25.91 -16.40 0.48
N ARG A 512 25.54 -15.16 0.81
CA ARG A 512 24.40 -14.43 0.21
C ARG A 512 24.86 -13.12 -0.45
N ALA A 513 26.14 -13.04 -0.86
CA ALA A 513 26.80 -11.81 -1.32
C ALA A 513 26.21 -11.20 -2.61
N ALA A 514 25.46 -12.00 -3.37
CA ALA A 514 24.79 -11.59 -4.60
C ALA A 514 23.60 -10.63 -4.36
N SER A 515 23.12 -10.53 -3.12
CA SER A 515 22.04 -9.61 -2.76
C SER A 515 22.49 -8.15 -2.90
N VAL A 516 21.65 -7.30 -3.50
CA VAL A 516 21.88 -5.85 -3.64
C VAL A 516 20.93 -5.01 -2.78
N GLY A 517 20.04 -5.65 -2.05
CA GLY A 517 19.12 -5.01 -1.11
C GLY A 517 18.16 -6.02 -0.53
N VAL A 518 17.11 -5.53 0.10
CA VAL A 518 16.04 -6.36 0.67
C VAL A 518 14.70 -5.91 0.13
N GLU A 519 13.77 -6.85 0.03
CA GLU A 519 12.37 -6.58 -0.29
C GLU A 519 11.47 -7.02 0.84
N PHE A 520 10.50 -6.17 1.17
CA PHE A 520 9.52 -6.36 2.23
C PHE A 520 8.12 -6.05 1.69
N ALA A 521 7.28 -7.07 1.58
CA ALA A 521 5.87 -6.90 1.28
C ALA A 521 5.07 -7.28 2.54
N PRO A 522 4.46 -6.31 3.24
CA PRO A 522 3.37 -6.67 4.13
C PRO A 522 2.18 -7.11 3.27
N THR A 523 1.40 -8.04 3.82
CA THR A 523 0.16 -8.51 3.20
C THR A 523 -0.84 -7.37 2.93
N SER A 524 -1.93 -7.69 2.24
CA SER A 524 -3.01 -6.75 1.96
C SER A 524 -3.72 -6.31 3.25
N MET A 525 -4.35 -5.13 3.21
CA MET A 525 -5.24 -4.66 4.28
C MET A 525 -6.56 -5.47 4.37
N GLY A 526 -6.77 -6.46 3.49
CA GLY A 526 -8.01 -7.23 3.46
C GLY A 526 -8.24 -8.11 2.24
N ARG A 527 -7.58 -7.81 1.12
CA ARG A 527 -7.73 -8.57 -0.13
C ARG A 527 -7.20 -10.01 0.01
N GLY A 528 -7.93 -11.02 -0.45
CA GLY A 528 -7.63 -12.44 -0.30
C GLY A 528 -6.25 -12.86 -0.78
N GLY A 529 -5.66 -13.77 -0.03
CA GLY A 529 -4.33 -14.30 -0.24
C GLY A 529 -4.36 -15.66 -0.95
N GLY A 530 -3.34 -16.48 -0.65
CA GLY A 530 -3.13 -17.78 -1.25
C GLY A 530 -4.19 -18.82 -0.90
N ASP A 531 -4.82 -18.77 0.28
CA ASP A 531 -5.90 -19.70 0.62
C ASP A 531 -7.21 -19.40 -0.11
N GLU A 532 -7.53 -18.14 -0.40
CA GLU A 532 -8.64 -17.80 -1.29
C GLU A 532 -8.33 -18.11 -2.75
N MET A 533 -7.10 -17.86 -3.20
CA MET A 533 -6.64 -18.32 -4.52
C MET A 533 -6.83 -19.84 -4.67
N LEU A 534 -6.41 -20.62 -3.66
CA LEU A 534 -6.62 -22.08 -3.66
C LEU A 534 -8.09 -22.48 -3.53
N ALA A 535 -8.89 -21.74 -2.75
CA ALA A 535 -10.32 -21.96 -2.62
C ALA A 535 -11.01 -21.85 -3.99
N ASN A 536 -10.70 -20.80 -4.74
CA ASN A 536 -11.22 -20.56 -6.08
C ASN A 536 -10.74 -21.63 -7.08
N TRP A 537 -9.47 -22.02 -7.00
CA TRP A 537 -8.92 -23.07 -7.85
C TRP A 537 -9.53 -24.45 -7.61
N LEU A 538 -9.75 -24.82 -6.35
CA LEU A 538 -10.26 -26.13 -5.93
C LEU A 538 -11.78 -26.17 -5.73
N GLN A 539 -12.48 -25.05 -5.92
CA GLN A 539 -13.91 -24.87 -5.63
C GLN A 539 -14.27 -25.26 -4.18
N LEU A 540 -13.42 -24.84 -3.23
CA LEU A 540 -13.61 -25.04 -1.80
C LEU A 540 -14.01 -23.73 -1.12
N PRO A 541 -14.57 -23.77 0.11
CA PRO A 541 -14.79 -22.54 0.87
C PRO A 541 -13.46 -21.84 1.23
N PRO A 542 -13.35 -20.53 1.00
CA PRO A 542 -12.27 -19.68 1.52
C PRO A 542 -12.01 -19.87 3.02
N GLY A 543 -10.75 -19.78 3.46
CA GLY A 543 -10.35 -19.95 4.86
C GLY A 543 -10.60 -21.34 5.47
N SER A 544 -10.97 -22.35 4.65
CA SER A 544 -11.18 -23.71 5.14
C SER A 544 -9.86 -24.40 5.50
N ALA A 545 -9.89 -25.38 6.40
CA ALA A 545 -8.68 -26.11 6.79
C ALA A 545 -7.92 -26.73 5.59
N PRO A 546 -8.58 -27.32 4.57
CA PRO A 546 -7.89 -27.82 3.38
C PRO A 546 -7.20 -26.72 2.56
N THR A 547 -7.80 -25.54 2.40
CA THR A 547 -7.20 -24.45 1.62
C THR A 547 -5.99 -23.88 2.35
N ILE A 548 -6.10 -23.64 3.65
CA ILE A 548 -4.96 -23.19 4.49
C ILE A 548 -3.82 -24.20 4.44
N VAL A 549 -4.10 -25.50 4.62
CA VAL A 549 -3.07 -26.57 4.56
C VAL A 549 -2.42 -26.61 3.18
N GLY A 550 -3.21 -26.45 2.11
CA GLY A 550 -2.71 -26.35 0.75
C GLY A 550 -1.78 -25.15 0.57
N THR A 551 -2.15 -23.98 1.10
CA THR A 551 -1.32 -22.76 1.04
C THR A 551 0.01 -22.97 1.76
N ARG A 552 0.01 -23.61 2.94
CA ARG A 552 1.26 -23.94 3.65
C ARG A 552 2.17 -24.88 2.87
N ALA A 553 1.60 -25.83 2.11
CA ALA A 553 2.39 -26.69 1.23
C ALA A 553 3.02 -25.89 0.07
N LEU A 554 2.25 -24.98 -0.55
CA LEU A 554 2.76 -24.07 -1.59
C LEU A 554 3.88 -23.17 -1.07
N GLU A 555 3.69 -22.56 0.10
CA GLU A 555 4.70 -21.71 0.73
C GLU A 555 6.00 -22.46 1.02
N THR A 556 5.88 -23.69 1.53
CA THR A 556 7.04 -24.57 1.77
C THR A 556 7.79 -24.82 0.46
N ALA A 557 7.08 -25.10 -0.63
CA ALA A 557 7.68 -25.33 -1.93
C ALA A 557 8.34 -24.05 -2.47
N LEU A 558 7.65 -22.91 -2.39
CA LEU A 558 8.15 -21.61 -2.85
C LEU A 558 9.41 -21.20 -2.10
N ILE A 559 9.42 -21.23 -0.77
CA ILE A 559 10.64 -20.89 -0.02
C ILE A 559 11.75 -21.92 -0.24
N THR A 560 11.44 -23.19 -0.50
CA THR A 560 12.47 -24.19 -0.78
C THR A 560 13.13 -23.96 -2.14
N ALA A 561 12.33 -23.67 -3.17
CA ALA A 561 12.79 -23.43 -4.53
C ALA A 561 13.50 -22.07 -4.69
N ASN A 562 12.96 -21.03 -4.04
CA ASN A 562 13.44 -19.66 -4.17
C ASN A 562 14.32 -19.30 -2.98
N LYS A 563 15.62 -19.61 -3.11
CA LYS A 563 16.58 -19.47 -2.01
C LYS A 563 16.70 -18.03 -1.46
N ASN A 564 16.45 -17.02 -2.28
CA ASN A 564 16.44 -15.61 -1.88
C ASN A 564 15.30 -15.25 -0.94
N VAL A 565 14.17 -15.97 -1.01
CA VAL A 565 13.04 -15.76 -0.12
C VAL A 565 13.43 -16.18 1.30
N GLN A 566 13.31 -15.24 2.23
CA GLN A 566 13.68 -15.36 3.63
C GLN A 566 12.46 -15.56 4.53
N PHE A 567 11.29 -15.06 4.11
CA PHE A 567 10.01 -15.24 4.76
C PHE A 567 8.87 -15.24 3.73
N ILE A 568 7.87 -16.08 3.96
CA ILE A 568 6.61 -16.12 3.23
C ILE A 568 5.47 -16.53 4.16
N GLU A 569 4.37 -15.82 4.13
CA GLU A 569 3.10 -16.14 4.78
C GLU A 569 1.98 -15.50 3.93
N TRP A 570 1.05 -16.30 3.41
CA TRP A 570 0.15 -15.90 2.33
C TRP A 570 -1.33 -16.06 2.69
N VAL A 571 -1.69 -16.05 3.97
CA VAL A 571 -3.07 -16.26 4.45
C VAL A 571 -3.52 -15.11 5.34
N ASP A 572 -2.66 -14.63 6.25
CA ASP A 572 -3.06 -13.56 7.16
C ASP A 572 -3.00 -12.18 6.48
N HIS A 573 -3.79 -11.23 6.98
CA HIS A 573 -3.96 -9.87 6.45
C HIS A 573 -3.53 -8.81 7.46
N GLY A 574 -3.20 -7.61 6.99
CA GLY A 574 -2.79 -6.49 7.82
C GLY A 574 -1.81 -5.55 7.14
N TYR A 575 -0.73 -5.18 7.84
CA TYR A 575 0.17 -4.12 7.41
C TYR A 575 1.60 -4.31 7.91
N GLY A 576 2.51 -3.46 7.46
CA GLY A 576 3.90 -3.47 7.84
C GLY A 576 4.31 -2.25 8.65
N ILE A 577 5.28 -2.42 9.56
CA ILE A 577 6.02 -1.30 10.15
C ILE A 577 7.50 -1.44 9.80
N VAL A 578 8.11 -0.36 9.32
CA VAL A 578 9.55 -0.30 9.06
C VAL A 578 10.18 0.76 9.95
N ASP A 579 11.00 0.33 10.90
CA ASP A 579 11.77 1.20 11.82
C ASP A 579 13.22 1.27 11.36
N ILE A 580 13.66 2.45 10.94
CA ILE A 580 14.94 2.67 10.27
C ILE A 580 15.79 3.61 11.11
N ASN A 581 17.04 3.21 11.40
CA ASN A 581 18.05 4.06 12.01
C ASN A 581 19.40 3.92 11.28
N SER A 582 20.43 4.59 11.77
CA SER A 582 21.76 4.57 11.14
C SER A 582 22.45 3.20 11.14
N GLU A 583 21.99 2.25 11.97
CA GLU A 583 22.57 0.92 12.10
C GLU A 583 21.77 -0.17 11.36
N ARG A 584 20.44 -0.06 11.35
CA ARG A 584 19.55 -1.12 10.84
C ARG A 584 18.21 -0.58 10.33
N ALA A 585 17.57 -1.41 9.51
CA ALA A 585 16.14 -1.35 9.23
C ALA A 585 15.47 -2.60 9.81
N LEU A 586 14.44 -2.39 10.62
CA LEU A 586 13.64 -3.43 11.27
C LEU A 586 12.27 -3.48 10.59
N PHE A 587 11.85 -4.68 10.19
CA PHE A 587 10.63 -4.91 9.43
C PHE A 587 9.68 -5.74 10.28
N GLU A 588 8.48 -5.25 10.54
CA GLU A 588 7.44 -5.91 11.32
C GLU A 588 6.25 -6.25 10.44
N TYR A 589 5.81 -7.50 10.49
CA TYR A 589 4.60 -7.96 9.83
C TYR A 589 3.49 -8.03 10.88
N TRP A 590 2.46 -7.21 10.72
CA TRP A 590 1.32 -7.11 11.64
C TRP A 590 0.08 -7.70 11.01
N TRP A 591 -0.64 -8.51 11.79
CA TRP A 591 -1.83 -9.21 11.32
C TRP A 591 -3.09 -8.88 12.10
N GLN A 592 -4.21 -8.91 11.39
CA GLN A 592 -5.56 -8.80 11.92
C GLN A 592 -6.49 -9.79 11.22
N ASP A 593 -7.55 -10.20 11.91
CA ASP A 593 -8.67 -10.90 11.28
C ASP A 593 -9.51 -9.88 10.51
N LYS A 594 -9.39 -9.89 9.17
CA LYS A 594 -10.13 -8.99 8.27
C LYS A 594 -11.66 -9.11 8.39
N LEU A 595 -12.16 -10.25 8.89
CA LEU A 595 -13.59 -10.54 9.00
C LEU A 595 -14.20 -10.07 10.32
N THR A 596 -13.37 -9.66 11.28
CA THR A 596 -13.80 -9.26 12.62
C THR A 596 -13.60 -7.75 12.78
N PRO A 597 -14.67 -6.97 13.00
CA PRO A 597 -14.53 -5.57 13.42
C PRO A 597 -13.67 -5.48 14.69
N ASP A 598 -12.88 -4.41 14.80
CA ASP A 598 -12.03 -4.11 15.97
C ASP A 598 -11.02 -5.24 16.29
N SER A 599 -10.61 -6.03 15.29
CA SER A 599 -9.66 -7.13 15.48
C SER A 599 -8.37 -6.62 16.13
N PRO A 600 -7.84 -7.32 17.15
CA PRO A 600 -6.57 -6.96 17.75
C PRO A 600 -5.42 -7.17 16.78
N ASP A 601 -4.37 -6.37 16.96
CA ASP A 601 -3.10 -6.49 16.25
C ASP A 601 -2.24 -7.63 16.81
N VAL A 602 -1.71 -8.46 15.93
CA VAL A 602 -0.74 -9.51 16.26
C VAL A 602 0.57 -9.23 15.53
N LEU A 603 1.65 -9.02 16.28
CA LEU A 603 3.00 -8.97 15.70
C LEU A 603 3.40 -10.38 15.27
N GLY A 604 3.33 -10.62 13.97
CA GLY A 604 3.46 -11.94 13.40
C GLY A 604 4.88 -12.40 13.16
N ARG A 605 5.73 -11.49 12.70
CA ARG A 605 7.16 -11.71 12.51
C ARG A 605 7.91 -10.40 12.52
N GLN A 606 9.21 -10.47 12.82
CA GLN A 606 10.11 -9.34 12.70
C GLN A 606 11.43 -9.76 12.02
N MET A 607 11.90 -8.94 11.10
CA MET A 607 13.13 -9.17 10.34
C MET A 607 14.03 -7.92 10.39
N VAL A 608 15.30 -8.07 10.06
CA VAL A 608 16.29 -6.99 10.13
C VAL A 608 17.24 -7.01 8.93
N ALA A 609 17.57 -5.82 8.45
CA ALA A 609 18.68 -5.58 7.55
C ALA A 609 19.67 -4.60 8.19
N TRP A 610 20.97 -4.77 7.96
CA TRP A 610 22.02 -3.97 8.60
C TRP A 610 22.62 -2.95 7.64
N ALA A 611 22.80 -1.72 8.10
CA ALA A 611 23.38 -0.62 7.33
C ALA A 611 24.88 -0.78 7.07
N GLN A 612 25.56 -1.56 7.90
CA GLN A 612 27.00 -1.80 7.86
C GLN A 612 27.30 -3.29 8.11
N GLN A 613 28.33 -3.80 7.46
CA GLN A 613 28.80 -5.16 7.69
C GLN A 613 29.63 -5.24 8.99
N ASP A 614 29.46 -6.32 9.75
CA ASP A 614 30.25 -6.66 10.93
C ASP A 614 30.45 -8.18 10.99
N THR A 615 31.59 -8.63 10.44
CA THR A 615 31.96 -10.06 10.34
C THR A 615 32.70 -10.58 11.57
N ASN A 616 32.94 -9.74 12.58
CA ASN A 616 33.63 -10.13 13.81
C ASN A 616 32.69 -10.69 14.88
N ARG A 617 31.38 -10.65 14.64
CA ARG A 617 30.37 -11.20 15.55
C ARG A 617 30.25 -12.72 15.42
N ALA A 618 29.72 -13.36 16.46
CA ALA A 618 29.39 -14.79 16.41
C ALA A 618 28.40 -15.13 15.28
N VAL A 619 27.42 -14.24 15.05
CA VAL A 619 26.57 -14.23 13.86
C VAL A 619 26.91 -12.97 13.08
N ALA A 620 27.62 -13.14 11.95
CA ALA A 620 28.04 -12.04 11.11
C ALA A 620 26.83 -11.24 10.59
N ARG A 621 27.01 -9.93 10.50
CA ARG A 621 26.05 -9.01 9.89
C ARG A 621 26.58 -8.62 8.52
N PHE A 622 25.80 -8.86 7.47
CA PHE A 622 26.12 -8.40 6.13
C PHE A 622 25.08 -7.38 5.68
N GLN A 623 25.54 -6.37 4.94
CA GLN A 623 24.63 -5.43 4.27
C GLN A 623 23.81 -6.15 3.19
N ASP A 624 22.70 -5.54 2.82
CA ASP A 624 21.83 -5.99 1.72
C ASP A 624 21.18 -7.36 1.98
N GLN A 625 21.10 -7.82 3.22
CA GLN A 625 20.52 -9.12 3.57
C GLN A 625 19.42 -8.98 4.60
N LEU A 626 18.33 -9.71 4.38
CA LEU A 626 17.20 -9.77 5.30
C LEU A 626 17.33 -11.01 6.17
N ASP A 627 17.39 -10.84 7.48
CA ASP A 627 17.47 -11.93 8.44
C ASP A 627 16.34 -11.86 9.45
N ASP A 628 15.99 -13.00 10.04
CA ASP A 628 15.15 -13.01 11.23
C ASP A 628 15.87 -12.30 12.40
N VAL A 629 15.15 -11.49 13.18
CA VAL A 629 15.73 -10.81 14.35
C VAL A 629 16.28 -11.81 15.37
N SER A 630 15.66 -12.99 15.51
CA SER A 630 16.09 -14.00 16.47
C SER A 630 17.44 -14.60 16.09
N ALA A 631 17.80 -14.63 14.80
CA ALA A 631 19.11 -15.07 14.34
C ALA A 631 20.24 -14.19 14.89
N HIS A 632 19.93 -12.93 15.22
CA HIS A 632 20.84 -11.95 15.79
C HIS A 632 20.67 -11.76 17.31
N GLY A 633 19.93 -12.65 17.97
CA GLY A 633 19.67 -12.62 19.41
C GLY A 633 18.74 -11.48 19.85
N MET A 634 18.00 -10.88 18.91
CA MET A 634 17.02 -9.84 19.20
C MET A 634 15.65 -10.48 19.48
N PRO A 635 14.87 -9.96 20.44
CA PRO A 635 13.52 -10.43 20.68
C PRO A 635 12.58 -9.97 19.55
N VAL A 636 11.55 -10.77 19.25
CA VAL A 636 10.42 -10.32 18.45
C VAL A 636 9.51 -9.49 19.37
N ALA A 637 9.59 -8.17 19.24
CA ALA A 637 8.81 -7.24 20.04
C ALA A 637 8.50 -5.98 19.22
N ALA A 638 7.31 -5.42 19.43
CA ALA A 638 6.86 -4.23 18.73
C ALA A 638 7.85 -3.07 18.93
N SER A 639 8.28 -2.45 17.85
CA SER A 639 9.05 -1.21 17.90
C SER A 639 8.19 -0.07 18.39
N SER A 640 8.83 0.88 19.07
CA SER A 640 8.19 2.09 19.60
C SER A 640 9.12 3.28 19.40
N GLY A 641 8.56 4.43 19.05
CA GLY A 641 9.30 5.70 19.00
C GLY A 641 9.17 6.52 20.28
N THR A 642 10.03 7.52 20.40
CA THR A 642 10.09 8.46 21.54
C THR A 642 9.20 9.69 21.35
N ARG A 643 8.39 9.74 20.29
CA ARG A 643 7.62 10.93 19.92
C ARG A 643 6.51 11.20 20.93
N SER A 644 6.37 12.47 21.33
CA SER A 644 5.42 12.92 22.35
C SER A 644 4.43 13.99 21.89
N ALA A 645 4.39 14.34 20.60
CA ALA A 645 3.43 15.32 20.10
C ALA A 645 2.00 14.79 20.30
N GLU A 646 1.08 15.67 20.68
CA GLU A 646 -0.30 15.28 20.93
C GLU A 646 -0.95 14.71 19.64
N PRO A 647 -1.81 13.67 19.75
CA PRO A 647 -2.59 13.21 18.61
C PRO A 647 -3.56 14.30 18.13
N ALA A 648 -3.99 14.23 16.87
CA ALA A 648 -5.12 15.05 16.43
C ALA A 648 -6.37 14.69 17.28
N PRO A 649 -7.13 15.69 17.79
CA PRO A 649 -8.31 15.45 18.62
C PRO A 649 -9.29 14.49 17.95
N LEU A 650 -9.82 13.55 18.73
CA LEU A 650 -10.93 12.70 18.34
C LEU A 650 -12.18 13.22 19.04
N ASP A 651 -13.19 13.62 18.26
CA ASP A 651 -14.53 13.87 18.78
C ASP A 651 -15.39 12.62 18.51
N PRO A 652 -15.65 11.78 19.53
CA PRO A 652 -16.40 10.53 19.35
C PRO A 652 -17.88 10.77 19.01
N SER A 653 -18.39 12.00 19.13
CA SER A 653 -19.72 12.35 18.65
C SER A 653 -19.77 12.55 17.13
N VAL A 654 -18.60 12.76 16.51
CA VAL A 654 -18.45 13.09 15.10
C VAL A 654 -17.75 11.98 14.31
N LEU A 655 -16.73 11.33 14.89
CA LEU A 655 -16.00 10.24 14.25
C LEU A 655 -15.85 9.08 15.22
N GLN A 656 -16.33 7.90 14.82
CA GLN A 656 -16.26 6.67 15.62
C GLN A 656 -15.43 5.62 14.87
N PRO A 657 -14.09 5.67 15.00
CA PRO A 657 -13.25 4.56 14.54
C PRO A 657 -13.64 3.30 15.31
N ARG A 658 -13.54 2.18 14.61
CA ARG A 658 -13.91 0.83 15.03
C ARG A 658 -12.65 0.09 15.47
#